data_AF-A0A956MJ99-F1
#
_entry.id   AF-A0A956MJ99-F1
#
_cell.length_a   1.000
_cell.length_b   1.000
_cell.length_c   1.000
_cell.angle_alpha   90.00
_cell.angle_beta   90.00
_cell.angle_gamma   90.00
#
_symmetry.space_group_name_H-M   'P 1'
#
loop_
_entity.id
_entity.type
_entity.pdbx_description
1 polymer ?
#
loop_
_entity_poly.entity_id
_entity_poly.type
_entity_poly.pdbx_seq_one_letter_code
_entity_poly.pdbx_strand_id
1 'polypeptide(L)'
;MAQSKKPQGAVTLEIPLDASGVEDFTPDPALKVVARSSAGLRSATVKLDKSGKGTAKLSFDEPPRSVQLHVGPDGLADDEIAGMDTLTQKVPARVLAGGGSIRLTPILIPPFYWYWWLRWCRVFTVRGRVVCADGTPVPAAEVCAFDMDGWAFWHSKQQVGCATTDQNGAFEIRFRWCCGLWPWYWWRRRVWEFDPDLAKLFGSAVRMNPDLAFDPPGGVPSLKPFATLLRDTGIDTTSPLGPDQLDSLERVRLRLLERLPQVPELERLHIWPFHPWYPWRDCHPDLVFRVTQDCGQPGTVIVDEGWFDTRWNVPTDLTVTLVANDKACCIDDGCQDPPCDDDECLVVTSVCGYTIDQIGGNLGAPAAPVGYARPGAVTAGTQAYNGDRPFGGSVNVVKNGADTLGVDYYEIEYDGGSGWTPLPFGWAHNITRAWLQTDGALWTSGAEVFKWDNTLAAGHSVIESREHFEANGPFNDWFPPGAPGSSRFWTSNKYLLMSLDSTKFADGTYRFRVIGWDLVGGALQNPQVIPLCGTQQDNELVLTFDNRVVDSATHDPTHLCGSVHTCTTEPDTHFVAVRINGQSVGPCETVPSGPGTLEIDFMALDPDEHLGGYSLIATYGLNQSRNLLNQPGSTVTTLVPGLPSGWQAAPASSEGTYGVALAQGAVAPHWRGGSFRLTVPLTEAFPEPCCYQLELRAWKRTVVSCSGNYDHRNLSEYTLGVGVCP
;
A
#
# COMPACT_ATOMS: atom_id res chain seq x y z
N MET A 1 -57.87 50.89 9.32
CA MET A 1 -58.45 49.87 10.22
C MET A 1 -57.54 48.65 10.23
N ALA A 2 -56.65 48.57 11.21
CA ALA A 2 -55.83 47.39 11.45
C ALA A 2 -56.47 46.65 12.64
N GLN A 3 -57.05 45.48 12.39
CA GLN A 3 -57.51 44.60 13.47
C GLN A 3 -56.27 43.94 14.12
N SER A 4 -56.08 44.27 15.39
CA SER A 4 -55.19 43.59 16.32
C SER A 4 -55.47 42.08 16.33
N LYS A 5 -54.53 41.28 15.81
CA LYS A 5 -54.51 39.82 15.99
C LYS A 5 -54.26 39.51 17.48
N LYS A 6 -55.26 38.92 18.15
CA LYS A 6 -55.05 38.22 19.42
C LYS A 6 -53.92 37.18 19.25
N PRO A 7 -53.01 37.02 20.23
CA PRO A 7 -52.09 35.89 20.23
C PRO A 7 -52.94 34.62 20.24
N GLN A 8 -52.84 33.81 19.18
CA GLN A 8 -53.45 32.49 19.17
C GLN A 8 -52.64 31.63 20.15
N GLY A 9 -53.26 31.20 21.25
CA GLY A 9 -52.58 30.45 22.30
C GLY A 9 -52.03 29.11 21.82
N ALA A 10 -51.20 28.49 22.67
CA ALA A 10 -50.59 27.18 22.42
C ALA A 10 -51.61 26.13 21.96
N VAL A 11 -51.16 25.24 21.06
CA VAL A 11 -51.96 24.16 20.48
C VAL A 11 -51.34 22.82 20.83
N THR A 12 -52.14 21.89 21.34
CA THR A 12 -51.75 20.49 21.54
C THR A 12 -52.55 19.60 20.61
N LEU A 13 -51.87 18.78 19.82
CA LEU A 13 -52.48 17.75 18.99
C LEU A 13 -52.50 16.43 19.75
N GLU A 14 -53.68 15.87 19.98
CA GLU A 14 -53.86 14.48 20.37
C GLU A 14 -54.07 13.65 19.10
N ILE A 15 -53.14 12.75 18.80
CA ILE A 15 -53.09 11.97 17.57
C ILE A 15 -53.30 10.50 17.93
N PRO A 16 -54.53 9.97 17.85
CA PRO A 16 -54.79 8.56 18.10
C PRO A 16 -54.21 7.71 16.98
N LEU A 17 -53.57 6.60 17.32
CA LEU A 17 -53.13 5.58 16.38
C LEU A 17 -53.94 4.30 16.62
N ASP A 18 -54.28 3.60 15.54
CA ASP A 18 -55.09 2.38 15.60
C ASP A 18 -54.53 1.29 14.66
N ALA A 19 -53.93 0.27 15.25
CA ALA A 19 -53.42 -0.93 14.58
C ALA A 19 -54.34 -2.16 14.78
N SER A 20 -55.60 -1.97 15.22
CA SER A 20 -56.50 -3.11 15.50
C SER A 20 -56.85 -3.96 14.27
N GLY A 21 -56.51 -3.49 13.07
CA GLY A 21 -56.67 -4.22 11.81
C GLY A 21 -55.47 -5.10 11.42
N VAL A 22 -54.41 -5.15 12.24
CA VAL A 22 -53.23 -5.97 12.01
C VAL A 22 -53.44 -7.36 12.59
N GLU A 23 -53.38 -8.38 11.74
CA GLU A 23 -53.41 -9.78 12.15
C GLU A 23 -52.15 -10.13 12.98
N ASP A 24 -52.32 -10.89 14.06
CA ASP A 24 -51.25 -11.27 15.01
C ASP A 24 -50.46 -10.09 15.60
N PHE A 25 -51.13 -8.95 15.82
CA PHE A 25 -50.54 -7.76 16.42
C PHE A 25 -49.85 -8.05 17.77
N THR A 26 -48.61 -7.57 17.91
CA THR A 26 -47.88 -7.53 19.19
C THR A 26 -47.57 -6.09 19.59
N PRO A 27 -47.66 -5.71 20.88
CA PRO A 27 -47.43 -4.33 21.32
C PRO A 27 -45.94 -3.95 21.44
N ASP A 28 -45.03 -4.80 20.96
CA ASP A 28 -43.61 -4.74 21.30
C ASP A 28 -42.81 -3.61 20.60
N PRO A 29 -43.09 -3.17 19.35
CA PRO A 29 -42.51 -1.93 18.86
C PRO A 29 -43.37 -0.73 19.29
N ALA A 30 -42.73 0.25 19.94
CA ALA A 30 -43.34 1.56 20.07
C ALA A 30 -43.27 2.30 18.72
N LEU A 31 -44.20 3.22 18.49
CA LEU A 31 -44.21 4.07 17.31
C LEU A 31 -43.83 5.50 17.69
N LYS A 32 -43.39 6.28 16.70
CA LYS A 32 -43.17 7.71 16.84
C LYS A 32 -44.01 8.45 15.81
N VAL A 33 -44.65 9.51 16.27
CA VAL A 33 -45.36 10.46 15.41
C VAL A 33 -44.51 11.71 15.31
N VAL A 34 -44.11 12.06 14.09
CA VAL A 34 -43.34 13.27 13.77
C VAL A 34 -44.24 14.27 13.07
N ALA A 35 -44.35 15.47 13.61
CA ALA A 35 -45.00 16.61 12.99
C ALA A 35 -43.98 17.50 12.30
N ARG A 36 -44.10 17.61 10.97
CA ARG A 36 -43.39 18.59 10.16
C ARG A 36 -44.23 19.85 10.00
N SER A 37 -43.68 20.98 10.41
CA SER A 37 -44.33 22.29 10.34
C SER A 37 -43.36 23.38 9.88
N SER A 38 -43.84 24.61 9.71
CA SER A 38 -42.96 25.77 9.45
C SER A 38 -42.03 26.09 10.62
N ALA A 39 -42.31 25.60 11.82
CA ALA A 39 -41.49 25.79 13.02
C ALA A 39 -40.45 24.67 13.21
N GLY A 40 -40.33 23.74 12.25
CA GLY A 40 -39.43 22.58 12.33
C GLY A 40 -40.17 21.27 12.60
N LEU A 41 -39.40 20.25 12.98
CA LEU A 41 -39.88 18.92 13.36
C LEU A 41 -40.15 18.86 14.87
N ARG A 42 -41.24 18.20 15.26
CA ARG A 42 -41.54 17.82 16.66
C ARG A 42 -42.03 16.39 16.69
N SER A 43 -41.68 15.61 17.71
CA SER A 43 -42.08 14.21 17.77
C SER A 43 -42.57 13.75 19.15
N ALA A 44 -43.31 12.66 19.15
CA ALA A 44 -43.79 11.98 20.35
C ALA A 44 -43.82 10.47 20.11
N THR A 45 -43.25 9.73 21.05
CA THR A 45 -43.32 8.26 21.08
C THR A 45 -44.64 7.81 21.69
N VAL A 46 -45.23 6.75 21.14
CA VAL A 46 -46.49 6.15 21.55
C VAL A 46 -46.36 4.64 21.59
N LYS A 47 -46.67 4.05 22.75
CA LYS A 47 -46.86 2.61 22.89
C LYS A 47 -48.32 2.29 22.63
N LEU A 48 -48.55 1.29 21.79
CA LEU A 48 -49.89 0.77 21.55
C LEU A 48 -50.24 -0.27 22.63
N ASP A 49 -51.49 -0.27 23.07
CA ASP A 49 -51.99 -1.27 24.00
C ASP A 49 -52.25 -2.63 23.32
N LYS A 50 -52.70 -3.63 24.08
CA LYS A 50 -53.01 -4.97 23.55
C LYS A 50 -54.15 -4.99 22.52
N SER A 51 -54.91 -3.90 22.39
CA SER A 51 -55.95 -3.73 21.37
C SER A 51 -55.44 -3.00 20.12
N GLY A 52 -54.14 -2.67 20.06
CA GLY A 52 -53.51 -1.95 18.97
C GLY A 52 -53.69 -0.44 19.02
N LYS A 53 -54.10 0.14 20.15
CA LYS A 53 -54.48 1.56 20.25
C LYS A 53 -53.53 2.36 21.12
N GLY A 54 -53.27 3.60 20.72
CA GLY A 54 -52.43 4.54 21.48
C GLY A 54 -52.72 5.99 21.09
N THR A 55 -52.16 6.96 21.81
CA THR A 55 -52.32 8.39 21.47
C THR A 55 -51.02 9.13 21.71
N ALA A 56 -50.49 9.75 20.65
CA ALA A 56 -49.37 10.68 20.73
C ALA A 56 -49.86 12.10 21.05
N LYS A 57 -49.09 12.88 21.81
CA LYS A 57 -49.39 14.28 22.14
C LYS A 57 -48.26 15.20 21.71
N LEU A 58 -48.57 16.17 20.85
CA LEU A 58 -47.60 17.14 20.33
C LEU A 58 -48.05 18.57 20.62
N SER A 59 -47.24 19.35 21.34
CA SER A 59 -47.56 20.74 21.69
C SER A 59 -46.72 21.73 20.88
N PHE A 60 -47.37 22.82 20.46
CA PHE A 60 -46.80 23.95 19.74
C PHE A 60 -47.10 25.23 20.50
N ASP A 61 -46.09 26.08 20.66
CA ASP A 61 -46.19 27.33 21.41
C ASP A 61 -47.12 28.35 20.71
N GLU A 62 -47.16 28.28 19.38
CA GLU A 62 -48.11 29.00 18.52
C GLU A 62 -48.70 28.05 17.46
N PRO A 63 -49.93 28.24 16.96
CA PRO A 63 -50.51 27.39 15.95
C PRO A 63 -49.71 27.44 14.64
N PRO A 64 -49.14 26.33 14.17
CA PRO A 64 -48.46 26.31 12.87
C PRO A 64 -49.46 26.49 11.72
N ARG A 65 -48.99 27.08 10.60
CA ARG A 65 -49.83 27.28 9.40
C ARG A 65 -50.30 25.97 8.77
N SER A 66 -49.50 24.91 8.89
CA SER A 66 -49.84 23.56 8.47
C SER A 66 -48.95 22.57 9.18
N VAL A 67 -49.49 21.39 9.48
CA VAL A 67 -48.71 20.27 10.01
C VAL A 67 -48.88 19.08 9.08
N GLN A 68 -47.78 18.44 8.71
CA GLN A 68 -47.78 17.11 8.13
C GLN A 68 -47.29 16.13 9.19
N LEU A 69 -48.15 15.20 9.56
CA LEU A 69 -47.81 14.12 10.48
C LEU A 69 -47.21 12.97 9.69
N HIS A 70 -46.17 12.34 10.24
CA HIS A 70 -45.53 11.13 9.77
C HIS A 70 -45.53 10.13 10.93
N VAL A 71 -45.84 8.87 10.65
CA VAL A 71 -45.81 7.80 11.67
C VAL A 71 -44.76 6.78 11.28
N GLY A 72 -43.96 6.30 12.22
CA GLY A 72 -42.96 5.27 11.95
C GLY A 72 -42.43 4.60 13.23
N PRO A 73 -41.43 3.71 13.11
CA PRO A 73 -40.74 3.12 14.25
C PRO A 73 -40.14 4.18 15.19
N ASP A 74 -40.18 3.94 16.50
CA ASP A 74 -39.64 4.89 17.48
C ASP A 74 -38.12 5.01 17.50
N GLY A 75 -37.41 3.97 17.04
CA GLY A 75 -35.95 3.93 16.98
C GLY A 75 -35.31 4.90 15.99
N LEU A 76 -36.08 5.55 15.10
CA LEU A 76 -35.58 6.43 14.05
C LEU A 76 -35.52 7.89 14.44
N ALA A 77 -34.57 8.64 13.87
CA ALA A 77 -34.52 10.08 14.05
C ALA A 77 -35.73 10.76 13.37
N ASP A 78 -36.09 11.95 13.84
CA ASP A 78 -37.30 12.64 13.39
C ASP A 78 -37.24 12.99 11.89
N ASP A 79 -36.07 13.37 11.40
CA ASP A 79 -35.83 13.69 9.99
C ASP A 79 -35.86 12.44 9.11
N GLU A 80 -35.41 11.29 9.62
CA GLU A 80 -35.48 10.00 8.93
C GLU A 80 -36.93 9.59 8.71
N ILE A 81 -37.78 9.64 9.76
CA ILE A 81 -39.22 9.33 9.64
C ILE A 81 -39.90 10.30 8.67
N ALA A 82 -39.52 11.58 8.67
CA ALA A 82 -40.04 12.55 7.71
C ALA A 82 -39.60 12.28 6.26
N GLY A 83 -38.46 11.59 6.09
CA GLY A 83 -37.89 11.15 4.81
C GLY A 83 -38.33 9.76 4.35
N MET A 84 -39.05 8.99 5.19
CA MET A 84 -39.57 7.67 4.85
C MET A 84 -40.84 7.73 3.99
N ASP A 85 -41.00 6.74 3.12
CA ASP A 85 -42.27 6.43 2.44
C ASP A 85 -43.24 5.77 3.43
N THR A 86 -43.73 6.56 4.38
CA THR A 86 -44.53 6.10 5.53
C THR A 86 -45.93 6.73 5.58
N LEU A 87 -46.74 6.31 6.55
CA LEU A 87 -48.06 6.90 6.78
C LEU A 87 -47.94 8.39 7.06
N THR A 88 -48.63 9.19 6.23
CA THR A 88 -48.69 10.64 6.40
C THR A 88 -50.12 11.15 6.51
N GLN A 89 -50.33 12.17 7.34
CA GLN A 89 -51.62 12.86 7.47
C GLN A 89 -51.41 14.37 7.50
N LYS A 90 -52.03 15.09 6.57
CA LYS A 90 -52.00 16.56 6.54
C LYS A 90 -53.07 17.12 7.45
N VAL A 91 -52.67 17.95 8.42
CA VAL A 91 -53.57 18.70 9.30
C VAL A 91 -53.72 20.13 8.76
N PRO A 92 -54.89 20.51 8.24
CA PRO A 92 -55.08 21.83 7.63
C PRO A 92 -55.08 22.96 8.66
N ALA A 93 -54.63 24.16 8.25
CA ALA A 93 -54.61 25.38 9.07
C ALA A 93 -55.93 25.66 9.81
N ARG A 94 -57.06 25.41 9.15
CA ARG A 94 -58.41 25.64 9.72
C ARG A 94 -58.67 24.84 10.99
N VAL A 95 -58.09 23.64 11.09
CA VAL A 95 -58.22 22.76 12.26
C VAL A 95 -57.39 23.32 13.42
N LEU A 96 -56.23 23.90 13.10
CA LEU A 96 -55.27 24.45 14.06
C LEU A 96 -55.66 25.85 14.57
N ALA A 97 -56.50 26.58 13.84
CA ALA A 97 -56.85 27.98 14.13
C ALA A 97 -57.65 28.18 15.42
N GLY A 98 -58.25 27.12 15.98
CA GLY A 98 -59.09 27.17 17.19
C GLY A 98 -58.31 27.32 18.51
N GLY A 99 -57.01 27.04 18.54
CA GLY A 99 -56.22 27.02 19.78
C GLY A 99 -56.54 25.81 20.68
N GLY A 100 -55.69 25.52 21.69
CA GLY A 100 -55.99 24.51 22.72
C GLY A 100 -55.71 23.05 22.31
N SER A 101 -56.37 22.11 22.97
CA SER A 101 -56.20 20.66 22.71
C SER A 101 -57.14 20.19 21.59
N ILE A 102 -56.57 19.67 20.50
CA ILE A 102 -57.28 19.21 19.32
C ILE A 102 -57.05 17.70 19.17
N ARG A 103 -58.12 16.92 19.27
CA ARG A 103 -58.08 15.49 19.00
C ARG A 103 -58.38 15.20 17.54
N LEU A 104 -57.44 14.55 16.85
CA LEU A 104 -57.59 14.17 15.45
C LEU A 104 -58.35 12.85 15.30
N THR A 105 -58.85 12.61 14.09
CA THR A 105 -59.34 11.27 13.70
C THR A 105 -58.19 10.27 13.80
N PRO A 106 -58.43 9.05 14.33
CA PRO A 106 -57.38 8.04 14.43
C PRO A 106 -56.68 7.76 13.09
N ILE A 107 -55.35 7.69 13.11
CA ILE A 107 -54.57 7.21 11.98
C ILE A 107 -54.61 5.69 12.03
N LEU A 108 -55.34 5.09 11.09
CA LEU A 108 -55.38 3.64 10.91
C LEU A 108 -54.03 3.17 10.38
N ILE A 109 -53.46 2.14 11.01
CA ILE A 109 -52.18 1.52 10.62
C ILE A 109 -52.50 0.25 9.82
N PRO A 110 -52.27 0.24 8.50
CA PRO A 110 -52.46 -0.95 7.68
C PRO A 110 -51.44 -2.05 8.03
N PRO A 111 -51.79 -3.35 7.83
CA PRO A 111 -50.85 -4.46 7.99
C PRO A 111 -49.55 -4.29 7.20
N PHE A 112 -49.61 -3.68 6.01
CA PHE A 112 -48.45 -3.37 5.18
C PHE A 112 -47.40 -2.56 5.95
N TYR A 113 -47.78 -1.41 6.53
CA TYR A 113 -46.83 -0.54 7.23
C TYR A 113 -46.35 -1.17 8.52
N TRP A 114 -47.23 -1.85 9.26
CA TRP A 114 -46.83 -2.57 10.47
C TRP A 114 -45.74 -3.61 10.19
N TYR A 115 -45.94 -4.44 9.17
CA TYR A 115 -44.97 -5.45 8.74
C TYR A 115 -43.66 -4.84 8.25
N TRP A 116 -43.74 -3.81 7.40
CA TRP A 116 -42.56 -3.20 6.80
C TRP A 116 -41.76 -2.34 7.76
N TRP A 117 -42.39 -1.66 8.72
CA TRP A 117 -41.67 -0.92 9.77
C TRP A 117 -40.71 -1.79 10.58
N LEU A 118 -41.05 -3.06 10.80
CA LEU A 118 -40.18 -4.04 11.47
C LEU A 118 -39.01 -4.54 10.60
N ARG A 119 -39.11 -4.39 9.28
CA ARG A 119 -38.12 -4.91 8.32
C ARG A 119 -37.29 -3.82 7.68
N TRP A 120 -37.84 -2.62 7.56
CA TRP A 120 -37.20 -1.50 6.93
C TRP A 120 -35.96 -1.08 7.68
N CYS A 121 -35.98 -1.18 9.01
CA CYS A 121 -34.85 -0.81 9.85
C CYS A 121 -34.41 -1.98 10.72
N ARG A 122 -33.18 -2.45 10.51
CA ARG A 122 -32.60 -3.60 11.22
C ARG A 122 -31.21 -3.26 11.73
N VAL A 123 -30.77 -3.99 12.76
CA VAL A 123 -29.39 -3.92 13.24
C VAL A 123 -28.59 -5.00 12.53
N PHE A 124 -27.46 -4.60 11.98
CA PHE A 124 -26.48 -5.45 11.32
C PHE A 124 -25.28 -5.60 12.25
N THR A 125 -24.78 -6.82 12.34
CA THR A 125 -23.56 -7.15 13.07
C THR A 125 -22.55 -7.75 12.10
N VAL A 126 -21.44 -7.07 11.92
CA VAL A 126 -20.31 -7.56 11.14
C VAL A 126 -19.24 -8.02 12.12
N ARG A 127 -18.83 -9.27 12.01
CA ARG A 127 -17.66 -9.80 12.71
C ARG A 127 -16.58 -10.11 11.71
N GLY A 128 -15.33 -9.99 12.10
CA GLY A 128 -14.27 -10.39 11.19
C GLY A 128 -12.90 -10.40 11.80
N ARG A 129 -11.92 -10.74 10.98
CA ARG A 129 -10.50 -10.62 11.31
C ARG A 129 -9.77 -9.83 10.22
N VAL A 130 -8.81 -9.02 10.63
CA VAL A 130 -7.79 -8.47 9.74
C VAL A 130 -6.53 -9.31 9.92
N VAL A 131 -6.00 -9.81 8.82
CA VAL A 131 -4.81 -10.67 8.78
C VAL A 131 -3.82 -10.17 7.75
N CYS A 132 -2.54 -10.45 7.95
CA CYS A 132 -1.53 -10.27 6.92
C CYS A 132 -1.61 -11.38 5.87
N ALA A 133 -0.83 -11.25 4.79
CA ALA A 133 -0.85 -12.21 3.68
C ALA A 133 -0.50 -13.65 4.10
N ASP A 134 0.26 -13.82 5.19
CA ASP A 134 0.63 -15.09 5.81
C ASP A 134 -0.42 -15.63 6.81
N GLY A 135 -1.51 -14.89 7.06
CA GLY A 135 -2.57 -15.25 7.99
C GLY A 135 -2.36 -14.77 9.43
N THR A 136 -1.23 -14.13 9.75
CA THR A 136 -0.98 -13.59 11.09
C THR A 136 -1.93 -12.43 11.41
N PRO A 137 -2.35 -12.26 12.68
CA PRO A 137 -3.32 -11.25 13.06
C PRO A 137 -2.76 -9.83 12.96
N VAL A 138 -3.60 -8.89 12.52
CA VAL A 138 -3.30 -7.45 12.52
C VAL A 138 -4.04 -6.79 13.69
N PRO A 139 -3.36 -6.52 14.83
CA PRO A 139 -3.98 -5.85 15.96
C PRO A 139 -4.11 -4.35 15.74
N ALA A 140 -4.90 -3.69 16.58
CA ALA A 140 -4.93 -2.23 16.70
C ALA A 140 -5.25 -1.50 15.38
N ALA A 141 -5.96 -2.15 14.47
CA ALA A 141 -6.35 -1.58 13.19
C ALA A 141 -7.80 -1.09 13.26
N GLU A 142 -8.04 0.17 12.89
CA GLU A 142 -9.39 0.71 12.76
C GLU A 142 -10.02 0.18 11.47
N VAL A 143 -11.06 -0.62 11.61
CA VAL A 143 -11.88 -1.17 10.54
C VAL A 143 -13.16 -0.36 10.44
N CYS A 144 -13.34 0.33 9.33
CA CYS A 144 -14.57 1.05 9.01
C CYS A 144 -15.32 0.34 7.88
N ALA A 145 -16.61 0.09 8.10
CA ALA A 145 -17.52 -0.44 7.09
C ALA A 145 -18.26 0.72 6.42
N PHE A 146 -18.41 0.63 5.10
CA PHE A 146 -19.13 1.59 4.28
C PHE A 146 -20.19 0.87 3.46
N ASP A 147 -21.38 1.46 3.43
CA ASP A 147 -22.41 1.11 2.46
C ASP A 147 -22.07 1.75 1.10
N MET A 148 -22.09 0.94 0.05
CA MET A 148 -21.65 1.25 -1.30
C MET A 148 -22.83 1.20 -2.26
N ASP A 149 -23.20 2.36 -2.81
CA ASP A 149 -24.19 2.43 -3.89
C ASP A 149 -23.58 2.97 -5.16
N GLY A 150 -24.04 2.49 -6.30
CA GLY A 150 -23.55 2.96 -7.60
C GLY A 150 -24.67 3.37 -8.54
N TRP A 151 -24.36 4.37 -9.36
CA TRP A 151 -25.19 4.77 -10.48
C TRP A 151 -24.28 4.88 -11.71
N ALA A 152 -24.47 4.00 -12.69
CA ALA A 152 -23.55 3.84 -13.83
C ALA A 152 -22.09 3.69 -13.37
N PHE A 153 -21.25 4.70 -13.62
CA PHE A 153 -19.83 4.74 -13.23
C PHE A 153 -19.55 5.84 -12.19
N TRP A 154 -20.57 6.17 -11.41
CA TRP A 154 -20.42 6.91 -10.16
C TRP A 154 -20.77 6.00 -8.99
N HIS A 155 -20.11 6.19 -7.86
CA HIS A 155 -20.43 5.50 -6.61
C HIS A 155 -20.54 6.47 -5.44
N SER A 156 -21.15 6.03 -4.35
CA SER A 156 -21.21 6.72 -3.07
C SER A 156 -20.81 5.75 -1.96
N LYS A 157 -19.84 6.15 -1.13
CA LYS A 157 -19.47 5.42 0.10
C LYS A 157 -20.06 6.15 1.31
N GLN A 158 -20.92 5.49 2.09
CA GLN A 158 -21.44 6.02 3.35
C GLN A 158 -20.94 5.17 4.50
N GLN A 159 -20.16 5.76 5.42
CA GLN A 159 -19.71 5.05 6.62
C GLN A 159 -20.91 4.65 7.48
N VAL A 160 -21.01 3.35 7.80
CA VAL A 160 -22.08 2.80 8.64
C VAL A 160 -21.61 2.48 10.06
N GLY A 161 -20.32 2.23 10.25
CA GLY A 161 -19.72 2.03 11.56
C GLY A 161 -18.23 1.70 11.48
N CYS A 162 -17.53 1.84 12.61
CA CYS A 162 -16.13 1.43 12.74
C CYS A 162 -15.93 0.64 14.04
N ALA A 163 -14.89 -0.17 14.07
CA ALA A 163 -14.39 -0.88 15.24
C ALA A 163 -12.88 -0.99 15.14
N THR A 164 -12.22 -1.32 16.25
CA THR A 164 -10.77 -1.58 16.25
C THR A 164 -10.52 -3.06 16.48
N THR A 165 -9.51 -3.61 15.79
CA THR A 165 -9.13 -5.01 15.98
C THR A 165 -8.48 -5.24 17.33
N ASP A 166 -8.83 -6.38 17.96
CA ASP A 166 -8.13 -6.89 19.14
C ASP A 166 -6.78 -7.52 18.79
N GLN A 167 -6.07 -8.06 19.79
CA GLN A 167 -4.79 -8.75 19.61
C GLN A 167 -4.83 -9.93 18.62
N ASN A 168 -6.00 -10.54 18.41
CA ASN A 168 -6.20 -11.63 17.46
C ASN A 168 -6.60 -11.10 16.07
N GLY A 169 -6.52 -9.79 15.84
CA GLY A 169 -7.00 -9.14 14.64
C GLY A 169 -8.53 -9.12 14.52
N ALA A 170 -9.28 -9.53 15.55
CA ALA A 170 -10.72 -9.68 15.48
C ALA A 170 -11.46 -8.36 15.77
N PHE A 171 -12.58 -8.12 15.09
CA PHE A 171 -13.41 -6.94 15.28
C PHE A 171 -14.91 -7.26 15.22
N GLU A 172 -15.74 -6.40 15.82
CA GLU A 172 -17.19 -6.43 15.71
C GLU A 172 -17.73 -5.00 15.46
N ILE A 173 -18.42 -4.78 14.33
CA ILE A 173 -19.13 -3.54 14.02
C ILE A 173 -20.63 -3.81 14.12
N ARG A 174 -21.33 -2.99 14.91
CA ARG A 174 -22.79 -3.02 15.01
C ARG A 174 -23.37 -1.69 14.54
N PHE A 175 -24.23 -1.74 13.54
CA PHE A 175 -24.87 -0.54 12.99
C PHE A 175 -26.32 -0.81 12.63
N ARG A 176 -27.10 0.26 12.50
CA ARG A 176 -28.48 0.19 12.03
C ARG A 176 -28.55 0.60 10.57
N TRP A 177 -29.23 -0.19 9.75
CA TRP A 177 -29.52 0.12 8.36
C TRP A 177 -31.01 0.28 8.13
N CYS A 178 -31.40 1.25 7.30
CA CYS A 178 -32.80 1.55 6.99
C CYS A 178 -33.05 1.69 5.49
N CYS A 179 -34.10 1.05 5.00
CA CYS A 179 -34.68 1.21 3.66
C CYS A 179 -36.09 1.82 3.75
N GLY A 180 -36.82 1.85 2.63
CA GLY A 180 -38.17 2.42 2.57
C GLY A 180 -38.16 3.95 2.63
N LEU A 181 -37.07 4.55 2.17
CA LEU A 181 -36.91 6.00 2.10
C LEU A 181 -37.51 6.54 0.81
N TRP A 182 -37.97 7.79 0.82
CA TRP A 182 -38.27 8.49 -0.43
C TRP A 182 -36.98 8.64 -1.25
N PRO A 183 -37.01 8.42 -2.59
CA PRO A 183 -35.82 8.51 -3.43
C PRO A 183 -35.08 9.84 -3.28
N TRP A 184 -35.84 10.93 -3.18
CA TRP A 184 -35.26 12.27 -3.05
C TRP A 184 -34.53 12.50 -1.73
N TYR A 185 -34.99 11.87 -0.65
CA TYR A 185 -34.38 12.01 0.67
C TYR A 185 -33.10 11.19 0.74
N TRP A 186 -33.16 9.95 0.23
CA TRP A 186 -31.99 9.07 0.09
C TRP A 186 -30.89 9.73 -0.73
N TRP A 187 -31.20 10.26 -1.93
CA TRP A 187 -30.23 10.87 -2.84
C TRP A 187 -29.48 12.05 -2.24
N ARG A 188 -30.16 12.90 -1.46
CA ARG A 188 -29.56 14.09 -0.83
C ARG A 188 -28.56 13.79 0.27
N ARG A 189 -28.54 12.56 0.80
CA ARG A 189 -27.63 12.14 1.86
C ARG A 189 -26.37 11.46 1.31
N ARG A 190 -26.26 11.31 -0.01
CA ARG A 190 -25.15 10.66 -0.69
C ARG A 190 -24.18 11.68 -1.28
N VAL A 191 -22.90 11.35 -1.22
CA VAL A 191 -21.83 12.07 -1.90
C VAL A 191 -21.36 11.18 -3.03
N TRP A 192 -21.52 11.66 -4.25
CA TRP A 192 -21.22 10.89 -5.45
C TRP A 192 -19.83 11.22 -5.97
N GLU A 193 -19.08 10.17 -6.28
CA GLU A 193 -17.74 10.22 -6.83
C GLU A 193 -17.70 9.47 -8.15
N PHE A 194 -16.87 9.92 -9.08
CA PHE A 194 -16.66 9.24 -10.36
C PHE A 194 -15.60 8.15 -10.21
N ASP A 195 -15.89 6.96 -10.74
CA ASP A 195 -14.98 5.81 -10.71
C ASP A 195 -14.38 5.57 -12.12
N PRO A 196 -13.08 5.84 -12.30
CA PRO A 196 -12.43 5.68 -13.60
C PRO A 196 -12.31 4.21 -14.03
N ASP A 197 -12.17 3.28 -13.09
CA ASP A 197 -12.03 1.85 -13.39
C ASP A 197 -13.37 1.24 -13.78
N LEU A 198 -14.46 1.63 -13.10
CA LEU A 198 -15.82 1.28 -13.47
C LEU A 198 -16.18 1.85 -14.86
N ALA A 199 -15.82 3.11 -15.15
CA ALA A 199 -16.01 3.71 -16.45
C ALA A 199 -15.21 2.99 -17.56
N LYS A 200 -13.98 2.57 -17.26
CA LYS A 200 -13.14 1.80 -18.19
C LYS A 200 -13.73 0.43 -18.47
N LEU A 201 -14.22 -0.29 -17.45
CA LEU A 201 -14.90 -1.57 -17.60
C LEU A 201 -16.15 -1.42 -18.47
N PHE A 202 -17.02 -0.44 -18.13
CA PHE A 202 -18.22 -0.13 -18.89
C PHE A 202 -17.88 0.15 -20.36
N GLY A 203 -16.94 1.07 -20.60
CA GLY A 203 -16.52 1.44 -21.95
C GLY A 203 -15.89 0.27 -22.72
N SER A 204 -15.20 -0.65 -22.06
CA SER A 204 -14.60 -1.82 -22.71
C SER A 204 -15.67 -2.85 -23.11
N ALA A 205 -16.64 -3.09 -22.23
CA ALA A 205 -17.72 -4.03 -22.50
C ALA A 205 -18.65 -3.54 -23.62
N VAL A 206 -18.90 -2.22 -23.71
CA VAL A 206 -19.80 -1.67 -24.73
C VAL A 206 -19.09 -1.35 -26.06
N ARG A 207 -17.76 -1.15 -26.07
CA ARG A 207 -16.95 -0.95 -27.30
C ARG A 207 -16.94 -2.15 -28.26
N MET A 208 -17.44 -3.31 -27.86
CA MET A 208 -17.66 -4.45 -28.76
C MET A 208 -18.72 -4.16 -29.84
N ASN A 209 -19.46 -3.05 -29.72
CA ASN A 209 -20.36 -2.56 -30.76
C ASN A 209 -19.91 -1.15 -31.25
N PRO A 210 -19.32 -1.05 -32.46
CA PRO A 210 -18.74 0.21 -32.96
C PRO A 210 -19.79 1.30 -33.25
N ASP A 211 -21.08 0.97 -33.31
CA ASP A 211 -22.16 1.91 -33.56
C ASP A 211 -22.65 2.64 -32.29
N LEU A 212 -22.14 2.26 -31.10
CA LEU A 212 -22.50 2.89 -29.84
C LEU A 212 -21.53 4.01 -29.47
N ALA A 213 -21.99 5.24 -29.59
CA ALA A 213 -21.26 6.42 -29.14
C ALA A 213 -21.74 6.89 -27.75
N PHE A 214 -20.80 7.07 -26.83
CA PHE A 214 -21.02 7.62 -25.49
C PHE A 214 -20.30 8.95 -25.35
N ASP A 215 -20.95 9.90 -24.68
CA ASP A 215 -20.33 11.17 -24.33
C ASP A 215 -19.48 10.99 -23.06
N PRO A 216 -18.40 11.79 -22.87
CA PRO A 216 -17.57 11.68 -21.70
C PRO A 216 -18.34 12.05 -20.42
N PRO A 217 -18.10 11.32 -19.31
CA PRO A 217 -18.77 11.57 -18.04
C PRO A 217 -18.26 12.82 -17.35
N GLY A 218 -19.11 13.41 -16.50
CA GLY A 218 -18.77 14.52 -15.62
C GLY A 218 -18.47 14.08 -14.18
N GLY A 219 -18.12 15.03 -13.31
CA GLY A 219 -17.84 14.75 -11.89
C GLY A 219 -19.08 14.49 -11.03
N VAL A 220 -20.30 14.62 -11.58
CA VAL A 220 -21.57 14.35 -10.88
C VAL A 220 -22.47 13.46 -11.74
N PRO A 221 -23.33 12.63 -11.12
CA PRO A 221 -24.30 11.81 -11.84
C PRO A 221 -25.15 12.64 -12.80
N SER A 222 -25.18 12.23 -14.08
CA SER A 222 -26.00 12.84 -15.14
C SER A 222 -26.22 11.85 -16.29
N LEU A 223 -27.32 11.99 -17.03
CA LEU A 223 -27.61 11.17 -18.21
C LEU A 223 -26.77 11.55 -19.45
N LYS A 224 -25.86 12.52 -19.33
CA LYS A 224 -25.01 13.03 -20.43
C LYS A 224 -24.29 11.93 -21.19
N PRO A 225 -23.67 10.92 -20.54
CA PRO A 225 -22.96 9.86 -21.24
C PRO A 225 -23.83 9.09 -22.24
N PHE A 226 -25.14 9.06 -21.99
CA PHE A 226 -26.14 8.37 -22.79
C PHE A 226 -26.88 9.31 -23.76
N ALA A 227 -26.46 10.57 -23.91
CA ALA A 227 -27.19 11.58 -24.68
C ALA A 227 -27.43 11.18 -26.13
N THR A 228 -26.44 10.57 -26.79
CA THR A 228 -26.59 10.08 -28.17
C THR A 228 -27.64 8.96 -28.26
N LEU A 229 -27.67 8.05 -27.28
CA LEU A 229 -28.66 6.97 -27.22
C LEU A 229 -30.06 7.44 -26.81
N LEU A 230 -30.20 8.65 -26.27
CA LEU A 230 -31.49 9.20 -25.80
C LEU A 230 -32.01 10.36 -26.65
N ARG A 231 -31.34 10.71 -27.76
CA ARG A 231 -31.62 11.93 -28.54
C ARG A 231 -33.10 12.11 -28.96
N ASP A 232 -33.78 11.02 -29.30
CA ASP A 232 -35.17 11.06 -29.81
C ASP A 232 -36.24 10.99 -28.72
N THR A 233 -35.83 11.00 -27.45
CA THR A 233 -36.72 10.68 -26.32
C THR A 233 -37.31 11.90 -25.62
N GLY A 234 -36.80 13.10 -25.90
CA GLY A 234 -37.15 14.34 -25.22
C GLY A 234 -36.69 14.41 -23.75
N ILE A 235 -35.82 13.49 -23.31
CA ILE A 235 -35.25 13.46 -21.96
C ILE A 235 -34.10 14.46 -21.89
N ASP A 236 -34.08 15.29 -20.85
CA ASP A 236 -32.92 16.14 -20.56
C ASP A 236 -31.76 15.28 -20.09
N THR A 237 -30.68 15.29 -20.87
CA THR A 237 -29.45 14.57 -20.58
C THR A 237 -28.31 15.48 -20.12
N THR A 238 -28.51 16.79 -20.16
CA THR A 238 -27.43 17.77 -19.92
C THR A 238 -27.34 18.21 -18.46
N SER A 239 -28.45 18.13 -17.72
CA SER A 239 -28.49 18.49 -16.30
C SER A 239 -27.98 17.36 -15.40
N PRO A 240 -27.32 17.69 -14.27
CA PRO A 240 -27.08 16.74 -13.19
C PRO A 240 -28.39 16.11 -12.70
N LEU A 241 -28.32 14.85 -12.28
CA LEU A 241 -29.48 14.13 -11.77
C LEU A 241 -29.99 14.76 -10.47
N GLY A 242 -31.22 15.26 -10.55
CA GLY A 242 -31.97 15.84 -9.46
C GLY A 242 -32.87 14.82 -8.75
N PRO A 243 -33.27 15.09 -7.49
CA PRO A 243 -34.15 14.21 -6.73
C PRO A 243 -35.53 13.95 -7.39
N ASP A 244 -36.01 14.89 -8.19
CA ASP A 244 -37.27 14.83 -8.95
C ASP A 244 -37.21 13.95 -10.21
N GLN A 245 -35.99 13.64 -10.68
CA GLN A 245 -35.79 12.83 -11.88
C GLN A 245 -35.72 11.33 -11.57
N LEU A 246 -35.50 10.94 -10.31
CA LEU A 246 -35.25 9.55 -9.90
C LEU A 246 -36.40 8.60 -10.25
N ASP A 247 -37.65 9.04 -10.08
CA ASP A 247 -38.85 8.24 -10.39
C ASP A 247 -38.97 7.90 -11.89
N SER A 248 -38.30 8.68 -12.75
CA SER A 248 -38.33 8.48 -14.20
C SER A 248 -37.24 7.53 -14.71
N LEU A 249 -36.21 7.25 -13.91
CA LEU A 249 -35.01 6.55 -14.34
C LEU A 249 -35.26 5.11 -14.80
N GLU A 250 -36.25 4.42 -14.24
CA GLU A 250 -36.60 3.08 -14.73
C GLU A 250 -37.11 3.12 -16.18
N ARG A 251 -37.91 4.14 -16.51
CA ARG A 251 -38.39 4.32 -17.89
C ARG A 251 -37.24 4.64 -18.83
N VAL A 252 -36.25 5.41 -18.36
CA VAL A 252 -35.02 5.69 -19.12
C VAL A 252 -34.20 4.41 -19.31
N ARG A 253 -34.05 3.61 -18.25
CA ARG A 253 -33.34 2.33 -18.26
C ARG A 253 -33.89 1.39 -19.33
N LEU A 254 -35.21 1.19 -19.37
CA LEU A 254 -35.87 0.33 -20.36
C LEU A 254 -35.60 0.80 -21.79
N ARG A 255 -35.62 2.11 -22.05
CA ARG A 255 -35.27 2.68 -23.37
C ARG A 255 -33.80 2.49 -23.73
N LEU A 256 -32.90 2.57 -22.76
CA LEU A 256 -31.48 2.31 -22.98
C LEU A 256 -31.23 0.83 -23.32
N LEU A 257 -31.92 -0.09 -22.63
CA LEU A 257 -31.79 -1.53 -22.89
C LEU A 257 -32.31 -1.97 -24.27
N GLU A 258 -33.18 -1.18 -24.92
CA GLU A 258 -33.55 -1.41 -26.33
C GLU A 258 -32.39 -1.15 -27.30
N ARG A 259 -31.38 -0.36 -26.90
CA ARG A 259 -30.26 0.08 -27.74
C ARG A 259 -28.91 -0.47 -27.28
N LEU A 260 -28.78 -0.86 -26.02
CA LEU A 260 -27.55 -1.41 -25.44
C LEU A 260 -27.45 -2.92 -25.65
N PRO A 261 -26.24 -3.46 -25.84
CA PRO A 261 -26.02 -4.90 -25.91
C PRO A 261 -26.30 -5.52 -24.54
N GLN A 262 -26.62 -6.81 -24.50
CA GLN A 262 -26.64 -7.53 -23.23
C GLN A 262 -25.21 -7.73 -22.75
N VAL A 263 -24.92 -7.29 -21.53
CA VAL A 263 -23.60 -7.41 -20.90
C VAL A 263 -23.75 -8.07 -19.53
N PRO A 264 -23.71 -9.41 -19.45
CA PRO A 264 -23.92 -10.14 -18.21
C PRO A 264 -22.88 -9.79 -17.12
N GLU A 265 -21.66 -9.40 -17.48
CA GLU A 265 -20.67 -8.99 -16.47
C GLU A 265 -21.11 -7.71 -15.75
N LEU A 266 -21.65 -6.72 -16.47
CA LEU A 266 -22.10 -5.47 -15.86
C LEU A 266 -23.39 -5.65 -15.07
N GLU A 267 -24.27 -6.55 -15.50
CA GLU A 267 -25.47 -6.92 -14.74
C GLU A 267 -25.11 -7.60 -13.40
N ARG A 268 -24.13 -8.52 -13.39
CA ARG A 268 -23.64 -9.19 -12.16
C ARG A 268 -22.96 -8.24 -11.19
N LEU A 269 -22.37 -7.15 -11.69
CA LEU A 269 -21.79 -6.09 -10.88
C LEU A 269 -22.81 -5.03 -10.45
N HIS A 270 -24.11 -5.28 -10.67
CA HIS A 270 -25.20 -4.37 -10.31
C HIS A 270 -25.10 -2.97 -10.94
N ILE A 271 -24.51 -2.87 -12.14
CA ILE A 271 -24.26 -1.60 -12.81
C ILE A 271 -25.49 -1.15 -13.62
N TRP A 272 -25.99 0.05 -13.34
CA TRP A 272 -27.01 0.70 -14.18
C TRP A 272 -26.45 1.06 -15.57
N PRO A 273 -27.16 0.87 -16.69
CA PRO A 273 -28.58 0.49 -16.81
C PRO A 273 -28.85 -1.02 -16.90
N PHE A 274 -27.82 -1.86 -16.84
CA PHE A 274 -27.93 -3.32 -16.98
C PHE A 274 -28.63 -3.96 -15.78
N HIS A 275 -28.50 -3.37 -14.60
CA HIS A 275 -29.21 -3.77 -13.39
C HIS A 275 -30.30 -2.75 -13.00
N PRO A 276 -31.49 -3.18 -12.54
CA PRO A 276 -32.49 -2.29 -11.97
C PRO A 276 -31.94 -1.57 -10.73
N TRP A 277 -32.26 -0.29 -10.56
CA TRP A 277 -31.60 0.54 -9.53
C TRP A 277 -32.62 1.24 -8.63
N TYR A 278 -32.75 0.76 -7.38
CA TYR A 278 -33.69 1.26 -6.38
C TYR A 278 -33.11 1.20 -4.95
N PRO A 279 -31.94 1.80 -4.69
CA PRO A 279 -31.21 1.61 -3.44
C PRO A 279 -31.97 2.07 -2.19
N TRP A 280 -32.88 3.04 -2.32
CA TRP A 280 -33.76 3.47 -1.22
C TRP A 280 -34.75 2.39 -0.75
N ARG A 281 -34.92 1.32 -1.53
CA ARG A 281 -35.71 0.12 -1.16
C ARG A 281 -34.82 -1.05 -0.76
N ASP A 282 -33.50 -0.91 -0.82
CA ASP A 282 -32.59 -1.98 -0.43
C ASP A 282 -32.44 -2.05 1.09
N CYS A 283 -33.03 -3.10 1.65
CA CYS A 283 -33.01 -3.34 3.08
C CYS A 283 -31.78 -4.13 3.53
N HIS A 284 -30.90 -4.54 2.62
CA HIS A 284 -29.63 -5.19 2.88
C HIS A 284 -28.51 -4.30 2.33
N PRO A 285 -27.69 -3.68 3.18
CA PRO A 285 -26.64 -2.78 2.70
C PRO A 285 -25.60 -3.54 1.86
N ASP A 286 -24.88 -2.80 1.04
CA ASP A 286 -23.81 -3.30 0.19
C ASP A 286 -22.47 -2.87 0.80
N LEU A 287 -21.69 -3.80 1.36
CA LEU A 287 -20.57 -3.42 2.24
C LEU A 287 -19.19 -3.52 1.58
N VAL A 288 -18.39 -2.48 1.79
CA VAL A 288 -16.93 -2.46 1.62
C VAL A 288 -16.24 -2.02 2.91
N PHE A 289 -14.97 -2.38 3.06
CA PHE A 289 -14.17 -2.06 4.24
C PHE A 289 -12.95 -1.20 3.90
N ARG A 290 -12.66 -0.26 4.79
CA ARG A 290 -11.38 0.45 4.83
C ARG A 290 -10.75 0.19 6.19
N VAL A 291 -9.49 -0.21 6.18
CA VAL A 291 -8.73 -0.49 7.40
C VAL A 291 -7.51 0.42 7.46
N THR A 292 -7.33 1.08 8.59
CA THR A 292 -6.15 1.88 8.88
C THR A 292 -5.44 1.38 10.12
N GLN A 293 -4.12 1.53 10.17
CA GLN A 293 -3.31 1.14 11.33
C GLN A 293 -2.19 2.15 11.53
N ASP A 294 -1.97 2.56 12.78
CA ASP A 294 -0.93 3.51 13.15
C ASP A 294 0.39 2.79 13.42
N CYS A 295 0.95 2.16 12.38
CA CYS A 295 2.27 1.53 12.47
C CYS A 295 3.30 2.27 11.62
N GLY A 296 4.30 2.87 12.29
CA GLY A 296 5.33 3.71 11.66
C GLY A 296 4.83 5.10 11.25
N GLN A 297 3.68 5.18 10.57
CA GLN A 297 3.02 6.43 10.18
C GLN A 297 1.53 6.42 10.59
N PRO A 298 1.03 7.48 11.26
CA PRO A 298 -0.39 7.60 11.60
C PRO A 298 -1.30 7.59 10.37
N GLY A 299 -2.43 6.88 10.45
CA GLY A 299 -3.45 6.79 9.42
C GLY A 299 -3.07 5.93 8.21
N THR A 300 -2.06 5.06 8.32
CA THR A 300 -1.63 4.20 7.22
C THR A 300 -2.78 3.28 6.79
N VAL A 301 -3.18 3.37 5.52
CA VAL A 301 -4.24 2.52 4.95
C VAL A 301 -3.66 1.17 4.58
N ILE A 302 -4.18 0.12 5.22
CA ILE A 302 -3.73 -1.26 5.04
C ILE A 302 -4.73 -2.14 4.29
N VAL A 303 -6.00 -1.70 4.22
CA VAL A 303 -7.05 -2.26 3.33
C VAL A 303 -7.90 -1.10 2.81
N ASP A 304 -8.18 -1.08 1.51
CA ASP A 304 -9.10 -0.11 0.89
C ASP A 304 -9.91 -0.80 -0.20
N GLU A 305 -11.08 -1.31 0.18
CA GLU A 305 -11.98 -2.00 -0.74
C GLU A 305 -12.76 -1.01 -1.63
N GLY A 306 -12.89 -1.37 -2.91
CA GLY A 306 -13.61 -0.61 -3.92
C GLY A 306 -14.88 -1.30 -4.42
N TRP A 307 -15.44 -0.82 -5.53
CA TRP A 307 -16.65 -1.38 -6.13
C TRP A 307 -16.55 -2.89 -6.39
N PHE A 308 -15.38 -3.37 -6.83
CA PHE A 308 -15.14 -4.76 -7.19
C PHE A 308 -15.03 -5.70 -5.99
N ASP A 309 -14.86 -5.17 -4.78
CA ASP A 309 -14.77 -5.92 -3.53
C ASP A 309 -16.11 -5.92 -2.76
N THR A 310 -17.11 -5.24 -3.30
CA THR A 310 -18.41 -5.03 -2.65
C THR A 310 -19.10 -6.35 -2.36
N ARG A 311 -19.52 -6.51 -1.11
CA ARG A 311 -20.38 -7.60 -0.66
C ARG A 311 -21.82 -7.16 -0.82
N TRP A 312 -22.45 -7.61 -1.89
CA TRP A 312 -23.82 -7.24 -2.24
C TRP A 312 -24.86 -7.88 -1.30
N ASN A 313 -25.87 -7.10 -0.90
CA ASN A 313 -27.05 -7.53 -0.15
C ASN A 313 -26.70 -8.33 1.12
N VAL A 314 -25.91 -7.75 2.02
CA VAL A 314 -25.40 -8.48 3.18
C VAL A 314 -26.53 -8.90 4.15
N PRO A 315 -26.45 -10.08 4.77
CA PRO A 315 -27.37 -10.47 5.85
C PRO A 315 -27.13 -9.66 7.13
N THR A 316 -28.06 -9.74 8.10
CA THR A 316 -27.94 -9.05 9.40
C THR A 316 -26.76 -9.52 10.24
N ASP A 317 -26.21 -10.70 9.94
CA ASP A 317 -24.99 -11.23 10.54
C ASP A 317 -24.01 -11.59 9.42
N LEU A 318 -22.92 -10.85 9.32
CA LEU A 318 -21.87 -11.04 8.31
C LEU A 318 -20.55 -11.40 9.00
N THR A 319 -19.81 -12.37 8.45
CA THR A 319 -18.43 -12.66 8.86
C THR A 319 -17.48 -12.40 7.70
N VAL A 320 -16.38 -11.68 7.95
CA VAL A 320 -15.37 -11.35 6.94
C VAL A 320 -13.95 -11.62 7.41
N THR A 321 -13.06 -11.93 6.47
CA THR A 321 -11.62 -11.87 6.67
C THR A 321 -11.06 -10.84 5.70
N LEU A 322 -10.34 -9.85 6.22
CA LEU A 322 -9.71 -8.79 5.44
C LEU A 322 -8.20 -9.03 5.42
N VAL A 323 -7.63 -9.08 4.22
CA VAL A 323 -6.18 -9.30 4.05
C VAL A 323 -5.50 -7.96 3.86
N ALA A 324 -4.63 -7.61 4.80
CA ALA A 324 -3.89 -6.36 4.78
C ALA A 324 -2.73 -6.40 3.79
N ASN A 325 -2.36 -5.21 3.29
CA ASN A 325 -1.18 -5.03 2.45
C ASN A 325 0.14 -5.11 3.27
N ASP A 326 1.26 -4.97 2.58
CA ASP A 326 2.63 -5.04 3.11
C ASP A 326 3.00 -3.92 4.10
N LYS A 327 2.10 -2.95 4.32
CA LYS A 327 2.29 -1.86 5.29
C LYS A 327 1.73 -2.17 6.67
N ALA A 328 1.02 -3.29 6.83
CA ALA A 328 0.48 -3.69 8.12
C ALA A 328 1.55 -4.23 9.06
N CYS A 329 1.37 -3.93 10.34
CA CYS A 329 2.12 -4.53 11.43
C CYS A 329 1.32 -5.68 12.02
N CYS A 330 1.79 -6.87 11.73
CA CYS A 330 1.22 -8.13 12.18
C CYS A 330 1.85 -8.53 13.52
N ILE A 331 1.07 -9.16 14.39
CA ILE A 331 1.67 -9.93 15.49
C ILE A 331 2.11 -11.24 14.88
N ASP A 332 3.42 -11.33 14.65
CA ASP A 332 4.06 -12.60 14.41
C ASP A 332 4.01 -13.39 15.72
N ASP A 333 3.28 -14.52 15.69
CA ASP A 333 3.15 -15.46 16.82
C ASP A 333 4.51 -16.11 17.19
N GLY A 334 5.61 -15.68 16.56
CA GLY A 334 6.99 -15.99 16.93
C GLY A 334 7.42 -17.39 16.53
N CYS A 335 6.46 -18.28 16.30
CA CYS A 335 6.64 -19.66 15.90
C CYS A 335 5.53 -19.99 14.90
N GLN A 336 5.86 -20.03 13.60
CA GLN A 336 4.92 -20.51 12.58
C GLN A 336 4.45 -21.95 12.87
N ASP A 337 5.26 -22.75 13.58
CA ASP A 337 4.93 -24.08 14.07
C ASP A 337 5.27 -24.21 15.57
N PRO A 338 4.27 -24.23 16.47
CA PRO A 338 4.47 -24.60 17.87
C PRO A 338 4.81 -26.10 18.02
N PRO A 339 5.62 -26.48 19.03
CA PRO A 339 6.20 -25.63 20.07
C PRO A 339 7.38 -24.82 19.55
N CYS A 340 7.52 -23.60 20.05
CA CYS A 340 8.77 -22.87 19.97
C CYS A 340 9.85 -23.75 20.62
N ASP A 341 10.93 -24.04 19.89
CA ASP A 341 12.11 -24.59 20.55
C ASP A 341 12.65 -23.49 21.48
N ASP A 342 12.47 -23.68 22.78
CA ASP A 342 13.05 -22.85 23.85
C ASP A 342 14.58 -23.05 23.96
N ASP A 343 15.21 -23.61 22.92
CA ASP A 343 16.64 -23.87 22.90
C ASP A 343 17.40 -22.53 22.82
N GLU A 344 18.36 -22.36 23.73
CA GLU A 344 19.28 -21.22 23.76
C GLU A 344 20.29 -21.34 22.62
N CYS A 345 19.92 -20.83 21.44
CA CYS A 345 20.66 -21.04 20.19
C CYS A 345 20.43 -19.90 19.18
N LEU A 346 21.14 -19.94 18.05
CA LEU A 346 21.05 -18.89 17.03
C LEU A 346 21.14 -19.43 15.60
N VAL A 347 20.10 -19.14 14.81
CA VAL A 347 20.03 -19.27 13.36
C VAL A 347 19.98 -17.88 12.74
N VAL A 348 20.98 -17.54 11.92
CA VAL A 348 20.91 -16.37 11.03
C VAL A 348 20.02 -16.73 9.85
N THR A 349 18.92 -15.99 9.67
CA THR A 349 17.95 -16.25 8.59
C THR A 349 18.31 -15.51 7.31
N SER A 350 18.78 -14.26 7.43
CA SER A 350 19.11 -13.45 6.27
C SER A 350 20.13 -12.36 6.56
N VAL A 351 20.80 -11.92 5.48
CA VAL A 351 21.65 -10.75 5.45
C VAL A 351 21.18 -9.82 4.34
N CYS A 352 20.82 -8.58 4.68
CA CYS A 352 20.24 -7.61 3.76
C CYS A 352 19.06 -8.15 2.92
N GLY A 353 18.25 -9.03 3.52
CA GLY A 353 17.10 -9.67 2.86
C GLY A 353 17.45 -10.85 1.95
N TYR A 354 18.73 -11.20 1.78
CA TYR A 354 19.14 -12.46 1.17
C TYR A 354 19.13 -13.55 2.22
N THR A 355 18.36 -14.62 2.00
CA THR A 355 18.35 -15.76 2.90
C THR A 355 19.73 -16.41 2.96
N ILE A 356 20.06 -17.06 4.08
CA ILE A 356 21.42 -17.56 4.32
C ILE A 356 21.89 -18.58 3.25
N ASP A 357 20.97 -19.37 2.70
CA ASP A 357 21.19 -20.32 1.60
C ASP A 357 21.51 -19.62 0.25
N GLN A 358 21.28 -18.31 0.16
CA GLN A 358 21.66 -17.47 -0.97
C GLN A 358 23.02 -16.81 -0.77
N ILE A 359 23.79 -17.12 0.27
CA ILE A 359 25.10 -16.50 0.52
C ILE A 359 26.17 -17.59 0.56
N GLY A 360 27.04 -17.61 -0.44
CA GLY A 360 27.96 -18.73 -0.65
C GLY A 360 28.84 -19.04 0.55
N GLY A 361 29.13 -20.32 0.79
CA GLY A 361 29.94 -20.79 1.92
C GLY A 361 29.20 -20.88 3.26
N ASN A 362 27.96 -20.36 3.36
CA ASN A 362 27.13 -20.53 4.55
C ASN A 362 26.32 -21.84 4.51
N LEU A 363 25.78 -22.23 5.67
CA LEU A 363 25.01 -23.46 5.80
C LEU A 363 23.81 -23.48 4.83
N GLY A 364 23.70 -24.56 4.06
CA GLY A 364 22.64 -24.72 3.05
C GLY A 364 22.91 -24.00 1.72
N ALA A 365 23.92 -23.13 1.65
CA ALA A 365 24.30 -22.41 0.43
C ALA A 365 25.33 -23.18 -0.42
N PRO A 366 25.49 -22.83 -1.71
CA PRO A 366 26.63 -23.28 -2.51
C PRO A 366 27.97 -22.90 -1.86
N ALA A 367 28.98 -23.78 -1.93
CA ALA A 367 30.26 -23.56 -1.25
C ALA A 367 31.09 -22.39 -1.80
N ALA A 368 30.81 -21.91 -3.01
CA ALA A 368 31.53 -20.82 -3.65
C ALA A 368 30.62 -20.05 -4.64
N PRO A 369 30.93 -18.77 -4.93
CA PRO A 369 31.93 -17.93 -4.26
C PRO A 369 31.55 -17.59 -2.81
N VAL A 370 32.51 -17.70 -1.90
CA VAL A 370 32.31 -17.61 -0.45
C VAL A 370 31.96 -16.17 -0.03
N GLY A 371 30.91 -16.00 0.76
CA GLY A 371 30.46 -14.71 1.29
C GLY A 371 29.71 -13.81 0.30
N TYR A 372 29.50 -14.25 -0.94
CA TYR A 372 28.78 -13.50 -1.97
C TYR A 372 27.30 -13.86 -1.98
N ALA A 373 26.44 -12.86 -2.17
CA ALA A 373 25.01 -13.06 -2.40
C ALA A 373 24.73 -13.61 -3.81
N ARG A 374 23.81 -14.56 -3.87
CA ARG A 374 23.35 -15.30 -5.06
C ARG A 374 24.50 -15.92 -5.86
N PRO A 375 25.28 -16.84 -5.25
CA PRO A 375 26.38 -17.51 -5.93
C PRO A 375 25.90 -18.28 -7.16
N GLY A 376 26.52 -18.04 -8.31
CA GLY A 376 26.22 -18.72 -9.59
C GLY A 376 24.86 -18.40 -10.21
N ALA A 377 24.12 -17.40 -9.69
CA ALA A 377 22.79 -17.05 -10.21
C ALA A 377 22.81 -16.46 -11.63
N VAL A 378 23.98 -16.02 -12.10
CA VAL A 378 24.15 -15.48 -13.46
C VAL A 378 24.62 -16.58 -14.39
N THR A 379 23.78 -16.91 -15.38
CA THR A 379 24.14 -17.87 -16.43
C THR A 379 25.07 -17.22 -17.46
N ALA A 380 26.17 -17.88 -17.78
CA ALA A 380 27.11 -17.43 -18.81
C ALA A 380 26.42 -17.24 -20.17
N GLY A 381 26.71 -16.13 -20.85
CA GLY A 381 26.16 -15.75 -22.16
C GLY A 381 24.84 -14.96 -22.08
N THR A 382 24.30 -14.74 -20.89
CA THR A 382 23.07 -13.98 -20.70
C THR A 382 23.35 -12.50 -20.42
N GLN A 383 22.36 -11.64 -20.68
CA GLN A 383 22.41 -10.22 -20.26
C GLN A 383 22.21 -10.04 -18.75
N ALA A 384 22.15 -11.10 -17.96
CA ALA A 384 22.04 -10.99 -16.52
C ALA A 384 23.39 -10.57 -15.91
N TYR A 385 23.30 -9.80 -14.82
CA TYR A 385 24.45 -9.37 -14.04
C TYR A 385 24.14 -9.31 -12.55
N ASN A 386 23.04 -9.91 -12.09
CA ASN A 386 22.61 -9.92 -10.68
C ASN A 386 22.91 -11.27 -10.01
N GLY A 387 24.18 -11.51 -9.74
CA GLY A 387 24.68 -12.68 -9.01
C GLY A 387 26.14 -12.47 -8.63
N ASP A 388 26.65 -13.33 -7.77
CA ASP A 388 28.03 -13.25 -7.26
C ASP A 388 28.34 -11.84 -6.72
N ARG A 389 27.51 -11.37 -5.77
CA ARG A 389 27.51 -9.97 -5.30
C ARG A 389 28.15 -9.84 -3.91
N PRO A 390 29.20 -9.02 -3.74
CA PRO A 390 29.71 -8.68 -2.42
C PRO A 390 28.77 -7.68 -1.72
N PHE A 391 28.99 -7.45 -0.43
CA PHE A 391 28.25 -6.47 0.38
C PHE A 391 29.11 -5.21 0.64
N GLY A 392 28.46 -4.07 0.87
CA GLY A 392 29.14 -2.80 1.18
C GLY A 392 28.25 -1.83 1.95
N GLY A 393 28.85 -0.83 2.60
CA GLY A 393 28.15 0.10 3.50
C GLY A 393 27.54 -0.60 4.73
N SER A 394 26.26 -0.32 5.04
CA SER A 394 25.56 -0.92 6.18
C SER A 394 25.03 -2.33 5.85
N VAL A 395 25.42 -3.34 6.62
CA VAL A 395 25.04 -4.74 6.38
C VAL A 395 24.20 -5.28 7.54
N ASN A 396 22.90 -5.44 7.31
CA ASN A 396 21.96 -5.90 8.32
C ASN A 396 21.89 -7.42 8.36
N VAL A 397 22.08 -8.00 9.53
CA VAL A 397 22.00 -9.45 9.79
C VAL A 397 20.81 -9.73 10.69
N VAL A 398 19.93 -10.61 10.24
CA VAL A 398 18.65 -10.94 10.89
C VAL A 398 18.70 -12.38 11.37
N LYS A 399 18.28 -12.63 12.61
CA LYS A 399 18.14 -13.97 13.18
C LYS A 399 16.73 -14.54 13.01
N ASN A 400 16.57 -15.82 13.30
CA ASN A 400 15.25 -16.44 13.36
C ASN A 400 14.43 -15.88 14.53
N GLY A 401 13.11 -15.85 14.33
CA GLY A 401 12.17 -15.24 15.24
C GLY A 401 11.84 -16.07 16.48
N ALA A 402 11.95 -17.39 16.35
CA ALA A 402 11.73 -18.34 17.44
C ALA A 402 12.91 -18.43 18.40
N ASP A 403 14.13 -18.21 17.92
CA ASP A 403 15.34 -18.45 18.69
C ASP A 403 15.47 -17.42 19.84
N THR A 404 15.72 -17.91 21.05
CA THR A 404 16.20 -17.06 22.15
C THR A 404 17.72 -17.19 22.25
N LEU A 405 18.42 -16.09 22.52
CA LEU A 405 19.89 -16.15 22.65
C LEU A 405 20.33 -16.78 23.99
N GLY A 406 19.43 -16.86 24.97
CA GLY A 406 19.72 -17.41 26.30
C GLY A 406 20.74 -16.63 27.13
N VAL A 407 21.03 -15.38 26.77
CA VAL A 407 22.08 -14.56 27.39
C VAL A 407 21.62 -13.13 27.62
N ASP A 408 22.27 -12.44 28.55
CA ASP A 408 21.92 -11.07 28.91
C ASP A 408 22.46 -10.05 27.89
N TYR A 409 23.68 -10.27 27.45
CA TYR A 409 24.38 -9.46 26.46
C TYR A 409 25.04 -10.37 25.42
N TYR A 410 25.27 -9.84 24.21
CA TYR A 410 26.07 -10.53 23.21
C TYR A 410 27.06 -9.58 22.55
N GLU A 411 28.14 -10.14 22.01
CA GLU A 411 29.09 -9.47 21.12
C GLU A 411 29.25 -10.25 19.82
N ILE A 412 29.89 -9.60 18.85
CA ILE A 412 30.25 -10.20 17.58
C ILE A 412 31.76 -10.39 17.58
N GLU A 413 32.21 -11.59 17.21
CA GLU A 413 33.60 -11.82 16.82
C GLU A 413 33.70 -11.94 15.31
N TYR A 414 34.86 -11.54 14.78
CA TYR A 414 35.18 -11.71 13.37
C TYR A 414 36.57 -12.33 13.18
N ASP A 415 36.76 -13.00 12.04
CA ASP A 415 38.02 -13.57 11.61
C ASP A 415 38.27 -13.22 10.12
N GLY A 416 39.33 -12.46 9.87
CA GLY A 416 39.84 -12.13 8.54
C GLY A 416 41.03 -12.98 8.09
N GLY A 417 41.30 -14.11 8.76
CA GLY A 417 42.41 -15.03 8.50
C GLY A 417 43.48 -15.07 9.58
N SER A 418 43.31 -14.31 10.67
CA SER A 418 44.24 -14.26 11.81
C SER A 418 43.70 -14.94 13.08
N GLY A 419 42.50 -15.52 13.01
CA GLY A 419 41.75 -16.05 14.14
C GLY A 419 40.70 -15.06 14.64
N TRP A 420 39.80 -15.58 15.49
CA TRP A 420 38.68 -14.86 16.05
C TRP A 420 39.13 -13.73 16.99
N THR A 421 38.55 -12.55 16.78
CA THR A 421 38.73 -11.39 17.67
C THR A 421 37.41 -10.64 17.85
N PRO A 422 37.18 -9.99 19.01
CA PRO A 422 36.01 -9.15 19.21
C PRO A 422 35.93 -8.03 18.19
N LEU A 423 34.72 -7.74 17.72
CA LEU A 423 34.47 -6.62 16.84
C LEU A 423 34.78 -5.31 17.57
N PRO A 424 35.63 -4.42 17.00
CA PRO A 424 35.95 -3.17 17.66
C PRO A 424 34.72 -2.27 17.84
N PHE A 425 34.72 -1.51 18.94
CA PHE A 425 33.64 -0.57 19.22
C PHE A 425 33.45 0.44 18.08
N GLY A 426 32.20 0.61 17.64
CA GLY A 426 31.82 1.51 16.54
C GLY A 426 31.89 0.91 15.14
N TRP A 427 32.21 -0.38 15.01
CA TRP A 427 32.13 -1.12 13.73
C TRP A 427 30.75 -1.72 13.45
N ALA A 428 29.84 -1.64 14.42
CA ALA A 428 28.43 -1.93 14.26
C ALA A 428 27.58 -0.74 14.73
N HIS A 429 26.44 -0.54 14.09
CA HIS A 429 25.48 0.50 14.44
C HIS A 429 24.58 0.06 15.60
N ASN A 430 24.15 1.04 16.41
CA ASN A 430 23.13 0.81 17.42
C ASN A 430 21.80 0.37 16.77
N ILE A 431 21.05 -0.46 17.46
CA ILE A 431 19.77 -0.99 16.96
C ILE A 431 18.63 -0.21 17.60
N THR A 432 17.78 0.40 16.78
CA THR A 432 16.52 1.01 17.26
C THR A 432 15.37 0.05 16.97
N ARG A 433 14.63 -0.35 18.01
CA ARG A 433 13.46 -1.22 17.89
C ARG A 433 12.21 -0.44 18.25
N ALA A 434 11.22 -0.43 17.37
CA ALA A 434 9.92 0.18 17.66
C ALA A 434 8.97 -0.83 18.29
N TRP A 435 8.11 -0.37 19.19
CA TRP A 435 7.09 -1.17 19.85
C TRP A 435 5.72 -0.49 19.77
N LEU A 436 4.66 -1.30 19.87
CA LEU A 436 3.28 -0.88 20.01
C LEU A 436 2.69 -1.53 21.27
N GLN A 437 1.93 -0.76 22.05
CA GLN A 437 1.17 -1.22 23.21
C GLN A 437 -0.34 -1.04 22.96
N THR A 438 -1.11 -2.05 23.36
CA THR A 438 -2.53 -2.21 23.02
C THR A 438 -3.48 -2.20 24.23
N ASP A 439 -3.13 -1.49 25.31
CA ASP A 439 -3.92 -1.47 26.54
C ASP A 439 -5.17 -0.56 26.47
N GLY A 440 -6.31 -1.17 26.17
CA GLY A 440 -7.61 -0.51 26.25
C GLY A 440 -7.94 0.35 25.02
N ALA A 441 -8.34 1.60 25.24
CA ALA A 441 -8.80 2.51 24.17
C ALA A 441 -7.72 3.50 23.67
N LEU A 442 -6.54 3.49 24.29
CA LEU A 442 -5.43 4.38 23.94
C LEU A 442 -4.26 3.54 23.45
N TRP A 443 -3.78 3.87 22.26
CA TRP A 443 -2.63 3.20 21.65
C TRP A 443 -1.39 4.02 21.96
N THR A 444 -0.35 3.37 22.48
CA THR A 444 0.95 4.00 22.65
C THR A 444 1.99 3.25 21.83
N SER A 445 2.87 4.01 21.20
CA SER A 445 4.02 3.48 20.48
C SER A 445 5.27 4.20 20.95
N GLY A 446 6.40 3.55 20.77
CA GLY A 446 7.69 4.10 21.13
C GLY A 446 8.82 3.35 20.44
N ALA A 447 10.04 3.76 20.77
CA ALA A 447 11.23 3.13 20.24
C ALA A 447 12.32 3.09 21.32
N GLU A 448 13.00 1.95 21.39
CA GLU A 448 14.11 1.72 22.30
C GLU A 448 15.40 1.56 21.51
N VAL A 449 16.47 2.19 21.99
CA VAL A 449 17.79 2.15 21.37
C VAL A 449 18.68 1.20 22.16
N PHE A 450 18.97 0.06 21.56
CA PHE A 450 19.96 -0.90 22.04
C PHE A 450 21.33 -0.46 21.55
N LYS A 451 22.19 -0.07 22.51
CA LYS A 451 23.49 0.51 22.22
C LYS A 451 24.57 -0.53 22.39
N TRP A 452 25.56 -0.47 21.50
CA TRP A 452 26.84 -1.10 21.77
C TRP A 452 27.49 -0.40 22.96
N ASP A 453 28.05 -1.18 23.88
CA ASP A 453 28.70 -0.74 25.12
C ASP A 453 30.05 -1.44 25.26
N ASN A 454 31.10 -0.67 25.54
CA ASN A 454 32.46 -1.16 25.79
C ASN A 454 32.95 -0.89 27.23
N THR A 455 32.05 -0.45 28.10
CA THR A 455 32.33 -0.13 29.51
C THR A 455 32.02 -1.28 30.45
N LEU A 456 31.12 -2.19 30.06
CA LEU A 456 30.72 -3.37 30.83
C LEU A 456 31.79 -4.49 30.85
N ALA A 457 32.62 -4.56 29.81
CA ALA A 457 33.72 -5.50 29.69
C ALA A 457 34.88 -4.86 28.91
N ALA A 458 36.04 -4.72 29.54
CA ALA A 458 37.19 -4.04 28.94
C ALA A 458 37.72 -4.82 27.73
N GLY A 459 37.80 -4.16 26.57
CA GLY A 459 38.26 -4.78 25.32
C GLY A 459 37.16 -5.47 24.51
N HIS A 460 35.93 -5.48 25.01
CA HIS A 460 34.76 -6.08 24.37
C HIS A 460 33.77 -4.99 23.97
N SER A 461 32.97 -5.25 22.93
CA SER A 461 31.88 -4.39 22.49
C SER A 461 30.61 -5.21 22.47
N VAL A 462 29.77 -5.05 23.49
CA VAL A 462 28.59 -5.86 23.72
C VAL A 462 27.31 -5.06 23.51
N ILE A 463 26.20 -5.73 23.29
CA ILE A 463 24.86 -5.14 23.20
C ILE A 463 23.89 -6.00 24.00
N GLU A 464 22.93 -5.37 24.65
CA GLU A 464 21.91 -6.07 25.44
C GLU A 464 21.04 -6.95 24.53
N SER A 465 20.74 -8.17 24.97
CA SER A 465 19.78 -9.04 24.28
C SER A 465 18.36 -8.49 24.42
N ARG A 466 17.50 -8.82 23.45
CA ARG A 466 16.10 -8.41 23.51
C ARG A 466 15.40 -9.06 24.69
N GLU A 467 15.71 -10.32 24.93
CA GLU A 467 15.12 -11.16 25.97
C GLU A 467 15.44 -10.63 27.38
N HIS A 468 16.69 -10.20 27.61
CA HIS A 468 17.06 -9.55 28.88
C HIS A 468 16.39 -8.19 29.06
N PHE A 469 16.28 -7.38 27.99
CA PHE A 469 15.57 -6.11 28.03
C PHE A 469 14.07 -6.29 28.32
N GLU A 470 13.43 -7.30 27.71
CA GLU A 470 12.03 -7.62 27.97
C GLU A 470 11.80 -8.05 29.43
N ALA A 471 12.76 -8.77 30.03
CA ALA A 471 12.67 -9.25 31.40
C ALA A 471 13.03 -8.20 32.48
N ASN A 472 13.98 -7.29 32.19
CA ASN A 472 14.57 -6.39 33.18
C ASN A 472 14.42 -4.89 32.86
N GLY A 473 13.87 -4.56 31.69
CA GLY A 473 13.68 -3.20 31.21
C GLY A 473 12.57 -2.43 31.94
N PRO A 474 12.24 -1.22 31.45
CA PRO A 474 11.26 -0.34 32.09
C PRO A 474 9.80 -0.80 31.93
N PHE A 475 9.55 -1.84 31.13
CA PHE A 475 8.22 -2.32 30.78
C PHE A 475 8.05 -3.78 31.21
N ASN A 476 6.85 -4.13 31.68
CA ASN A 476 6.52 -5.46 32.20
C ASN A 476 5.29 -6.09 31.50
N ASP A 477 4.90 -5.54 30.35
CA ASP A 477 3.70 -5.86 29.58
C ASP A 477 4.01 -6.43 28.18
N TRP A 478 5.23 -6.94 27.98
CA TRP A 478 5.66 -7.58 26.73
C TRP A 478 4.87 -8.88 26.43
N PHE A 479 4.67 -9.14 25.14
CA PHE A 479 4.14 -10.38 24.55
C PHE A 479 5.30 -11.34 24.24
N PRO A 480 5.20 -12.69 24.39
CA PRO A 480 4.03 -13.60 24.34
C PRO A 480 3.27 -13.86 25.67
N PRO A 481 2.10 -14.53 25.66
CA PRO A 481 1.19 -14.55 26.81
C PRO A 481 1.66 -15.48 27.93
N GLY A 482 1.75 -14.94 29.13
CA GLY A 482 1.99 -15.68 30.38
C GLY A 482 1.66 -14.86 31.64
N ALA A 483 1.67 -13.53 31.52
CA ALA A 483 1.17 -12.62 32.53
C ALA A 483 -0.20 -12.03 32.08
N PRO A 484 -1.22 -11.98 32.95
CA PRO A 484 -2.39 -11.15 32.72
C PRO A 484 -1.96 -9.69 32.48
N GLY A 485 -2.22 -9.15 31.29
CA GLY A 485 -1.88 -7.75 30.95
C GLY A 485 -0.81 -7.55 29.87
N SER A 486 -0.25 -8.62 29.28
CA SER A 486 0.63 -8.48 28.10
C SER A 486 -0.11 -7.75 26.96
N SER A 487 0.41 -6.60 26.56
CA SER A 487 -0.19 -5.72 25.54
C SER A 487 0.83 -5.07 24.61
N ARG A 488 2.13 -5.22 24.88
CA ARG A 488 3.23 -4.62 24.13
C ARG A 488 3.97 -5.63 23.26
N PHE A 489 4.27 -5.26 22.03
CA PHE A 489 5.05 -6.08 21.11
C PHE A 489 5.92 -5.22 20.19
N TRP A 490 7.01 -5.81 19.68
CA TRP A 490 7.90 -5.14 18.74
C TRP A 490 7.29 -5.09 17.33
N THR A 491 7.37 -3.92 16.69
CA THR A 491 6.87 -3.67 15.34
C THR A 491 7.97 -3.49 14.31
N SER A 492 9.22 -3.22 14.74
CA SER A 492 10.36 -3.10 13.84
C SER A 492 11.66 -3.61 14.46
N ASN A 493 12.57 -4.12 13.63
CA ASN A 493 13.89 -4.64 14.02
C ASN A 493 13.87 -5.68 15.15
N LYS A 494 12.74 -6.35 15.37
CA LYS A 494 12.54 -7.38 16.42
C LYS A 494 13.64 -8.44 16.36
N TYR A 495 13.95 -8.91 15.15
CA TYR A 495 14.93 -9.97 14.91
C TYR A 495 16.25 -9.47 14.32
N LEU A 496 16.46 -8.15 14.26
CA LEU A 496 17.76 -7.61 13.82
C LEU A 496 18.80 -7.95 14.89
N LEU A 497 19.80 -8.74 14.49
CA LEU A 497 20.89 -9.19 15.35
C LEU A 497 22.03 -8.18 15.33
N MET A 498 22.41 -7.68 14.16
CA MET A 498 23.43 -6.64 14.02
C MET A 498 23.26 -5.86 12.73
N SER A 499 23.81 -4.65 12.73
CA SER A 499 23.98 -3.83 11.53
C SER A 499 25.46 -3.44 11.45
N LEU A 500 26.22 -4.14 10.61
CA LEU A 500 27.66 -3.96 10.46
C LEU A 500 27.95 -2.73 9.58
N ASP A 501 28.96 -1.95 9.95
CA ASP A 501 29.54 -0.92 9.09
C ASP A 501 30.72 -1.56 8.33
N SER A 502 30.44 -2.10 7.14
CA SER A 502 31.48 -2.76 6.35
C SER A 502 32.58 -1.80 5.88
N THR A 503 32.38 -0.48 5.94
CA THR A 503 33.43 0.51 5.59
C THR A 503 34.59 0.55 6.58
N LYS A 504 34.45 -0.13 7.73
CA LYS A 504 35.52 -0.31 8.71
C LYS A 504 36.42 -1.50 8.41
N PHE A 505 36.03 -2.36 7.48
CA PHE A 505 36.79 -3.51 7.04
C PHE A 505 37.53 -3.17 5.76
N ALA A 506 38.69 -3.80 5.56
CA ALA A 506 39.26 -3.87 4.21
C ALA A 506 38.38 -4.78 3.34
N ASP A 507 38.42 -4.63 2.02
CA ASP A 507 37.69 -5.52 1.13
C ASP A 507 38.23 -6.96 1.23
N GLY A 508 37.33 -7.93 1.16
CA GLY A 508 37.66 -9.33 1.36
C GLY A 508 36.59 -10.14 2.10
N THR A 509 36.87 -11.41 2.30
CA THR A 509 35.97 -12.37 2.96
C THR A 509 36.28 -12.49 4.44
N TYR A 510 35.23 -12.38 5.26
CA TYR A 510 35.30 -12.44 6.72
C TYR A 510 34.31 -13.46 7.26
N ARG A 511 34.68 -14.12 8.35
CA ARG A 511 33.82 -15.00 9.13
C ARG A 511 33.38 -14.24 10.38
N PHE A 512 32.15 -14.48 10.83
CA PHE A 512 31.51 -13.85 11.98
C PHE A 512 30.88 -14.93 12.86
N ARG A 513 30.86 -14.69 14.17
CA ARG A 513 30.09 -15.50 15.13
C ARG A 513 29.61 -14.64 16.28
N VAL A 514 28.66 -15.15 17.07
CA VAL A 514 28.09 -14.41 18.20
C VAL A 514 28.52 -15.06 19.51
N ILE A 515 29.02 -14.23 20.42
CA ILE A 515 29.41 -14.63 21.77
C ILE A 515 28.40 -14.06 22.74
N GLY A 516 27.82 -14.90 23.58
CA GLY A 516 26.88 -14.51 24.63
C GLY A 516 27.56 -14.36 26.00
N TRP A 517 26.98 -13.53 26.85
CA TRP A 517 27.48 -13.15 28.18
C TRP A 517 26.35 -13.05 29.21
N ASP A 518 26.64 -13.44 30.44
CA ASP A 518 25.74 -13.26 31.60
C ASP A 518 26.11 -12.00 32.38
N LEU A 519 25.13 -11.20 32.80
CA LEU A 519 25.31 -10.04 33.67
C LEU A 519 25.19 -10.46 35.14
N VAL A 520 26.32 -10.68 35.80
CA VAL A 520 26.36 -11.10 37.21
C VAL A 520 27.00 -10.03 38.08
N GLY A 521 26.21 -9.41 38.96
CA GLY A 521 26.71 -8.39 39.89
C GLY A 521 27.20 -7.10 39.22
N GLY A 522 26.66 -6.77 38.04
CA GLY A 522 27.01 -5.58 37.26
C GLY A 522 28.25 -5.75 36.37
N ALA A 523 28.76 -6.96 36.20
CA ALA A 523 29.86 -7.29 35.29
C ALA A 523 29.50 -8.48 34.42
N LEU A 524 30.02 -8.52 33.19
CA LEU A 524 29.80 -9.63 32.27
C LEU A 524 30.70 -10.83 32.60
N GLN A 525 30.12 -12.02 32.60
CA GLN A 525 30.78 -13.30 32.89
C GLN A 525 30.34 -14.38 31.89
N ASN A 526 30.97 -15.56 31.99
CA ASN A 526 30.63 -16.78 31.23
C ASN A 526 30.53 -16.59 29.71
N PRO A 527 31.57 -16.05 29.03
CA PRO A 527 31.54 -15.93 27.59
C PRO A 527 31.41 -17.29 26.91
N GLN A 528 30.45 -17.41 26.00
CA GLN A 528 30.23 -18.62 25.22
C GLN A 528 29.82 -18.32 23.78
N VAL A 529 30.31 -19.12 22.83
CA VAL A 529 29.79 -19.08 21.46
C VAL A 529 28.37 -19.61 21.50
N ILE A 530 27.41 -18.83 20.99
CA ILE A 530 26.02 -19.26 20.93
C ILE A 530 25.93 -20.39 19.88
N PRO A 531 25.43 -21.59 20.23
CA PRO A 531 25.38 -22.69 19.30
C PRO A 531 24.34 -22.45 18.20
N LEU A 532 24.56 -23.03 17.04
CA LEU A 532 23.55 -23.13 16.00
C LEU A 532 22.43 -24.10 16.44
N CYS A 533 21.17 -23.67 16.31
CA CYS A 533 20.00 -24.44 16.76
C CYS A 533 19.96 -25.87 16.21
N GLY A 534 19.58 -26.83 17.06
CA GLY A 534 19.55 -28.26 16.73
C GLY A 534 20.93 -28.90 16.54
N THR A 535 22.02 -28.18 16.80
CA THR A 535 23.40 -28.67 16.65
C THR A 535 24.29 -28.31 17.85
N GLN A 536 25.56 -28.70 17.78
CA GLN A 536 26.61 -28.25 18.71
C GLN A 536 27.70 -27.47 17.95
N GLN A 537 27.37 -26.98 16.75
CA GLN A 537 28.29 -26.23 15.90
C GLN A 537 28.21 -24.74 16.22
N ASP A 538 29.32 -24.02 16.04
CA ASP A 538 29.37 -22.56 16.11
C ASP A 538 28.40 -21.94 15.09
N ASN A 539 27.76 -20.83 15.46
CA ASN A 539 26.81 -20.07 14.65
C ASN A 539 27.47 -19.18 13.58
N GLU A 540 28.38 -19.78 12.82
CA GLU A 540 29.23 -19.05 11.89
C GLU A 540 28.48 -18.48 10.68
N LEU A 541 28.79 -17.22 10.36
CA LEU A 541 28.34 -16.49 9.18
C LEU A 541 29.55 -16.03 8.38
N VAL A 542 29.54 -16.19 7.06
CA VAL A 542 30.61 -15.74 6.17
C VAL A 542 30.08 -14.71 5.18
N LEU A 543 30.78 -13.57 5.06
CA LEU A 543 30.43 -12.45 4.18
C LEU A 543 31.67 -11.95 3.44
N THR A 544 31.47 -11.48 2.20
CA THR A 544 32.51 -10.82 1.42
C THR A 544 32.16 -9.35 1.22
N PHE A 545 33.09 -8.47 1.58
CA PHE A 545 32.94 -7.02 1.48
C PHE A 545 33.71 -6.46 0.28
N ASP A 546 33.08 -5.48 -0.34
CA ASP A 546 33.65 -4.60 -1.36
C ASP A 546 33.02 -3.21 -1.17
N ASN A 547 33.80 -2.27 -0.65
CA ASN A 547 33.40 -0.89 -0.43
C ASN A 547 34.06 0.03 -1.46
N ARG A 548 33.26 0.93 -2.03
CA ARG A 548 33.78 1.93 -2.95
C ARG A 548 34.59 3.00 -2.23
N VAL A 549 35.81 3.22 -2.71
CA VAL A 549 36.69 4.34 -2.39
C VAL A 549 36.29 5.56 -3.23
N VAL A 550 36.01 6.68 -2.55
CA VAL A 550 35.77 7.98 -3.17
C VAL A 550 36.84 8.95 -2.68
N ASP A 551 37.87 9.15 -3.49
CA ASP A 551 39.01 10.02 -3.18
C ASP A 551 39.55 10.66 -4.46
N SER A 552 39.56 12.00 -4.50
CA SER A 552 40.14 12.75 -5.62
C SER A 552 41.66 12.62 -5.73
N ALA A 553 42.36 12.26 -4.65
CA ALA A 553 43.82 12.16 -4.64
C ALA A 553 44.34 10.90 -5.36
N THR A 554 43.55 9.83 -5.39
CA THR A 554 43.90 8.55 -6.01
C THR A 554 43.26 8.34 -7.38
N HIS A 555 42.28 9.18 -7.74
CA HIS A 555 41.61 9.15 -9.04
C HIS A 555 42.49 9.72 -10.16
N ASP A 556 42.38 9.17 -11.37
CA ASP A 556 43.19 9.61 -12.52
C ASP A 556 42.82 11.07 -12.89
N PRO A 557 43.78 12.02 -12.89
CA PRO A 557 43.49 13.42 -13.16
C PRO A 557 43.05 13.70 -14.60
N THR A 558 43.25 12.76 -15.52
CA THR A 558 42.74 12.86 -16.91
C THR A 558 41.25 12.56 -17.00
N HIS A 559 40.67 11.90 -15.99
CA HIS A 559 39.25 11.65 -15.85
C HIS A 559 38.67 12.78 -15.00
N LEU A 560 38.19 13.85 -15.66
CA LEU A 560 37.67 15.02 -14.95
C LEU A 560 36.49 14.64 -14.03
N CYS A 561 36.72 14.66 -12.73
CA CYS A 561 35.76 14.29 -11.70
C CYS A 561 35.24 15.49 -10.89
N GLY A 562 34.26 15.27 -10.02
CA GLY A 562 33.65 16.30 -9.17
C GLY A 562 32.43 16.99 -9.82
N SER A 563 31.91 16.39 -10.89
CA SER A 563 30.67 16.80 -11.56
C SER A 563 29.68 15.62 -11.56
N VAL A 564 29.10 15.27 -12.71
CA VAL A 564 28.36 14.01 -12.90
C VAL A 564 29.24 12.78 -12.71
N HIS A 565 30.55 12.93 -12.97
CA HIS A 565 31.57 11.92 -12.74
C HIS A 565 32.07 11.98 -11.29
N THR A 566 31.93 10.86 -10.57
CA THR A 566 32.38 10.72 -9.19
C THR A 566 33.89 10.46 -9.15
N CYS A 567 34.63 11.12 -8.26
CA CYS A 567 36.06 10.87 -8.06
C CYS A 567 36.29 9.52 -7.38
N THR A 568 36.18 8.43 -8.14
CA THR A 568 36.31 7.05 -7.66
C THR A 568 37.08 6.22 -8.67
N THR A 569 37.75 5.19 -8.19
CA THR A 569 38.41 4.19 -9.04
C THR A 569 37.48 3.02 -9.35
N GLU A 570 36.27 2.96 -8.78
CA GLU A 570 35.43 1.76 -8.80
C GLU A 570 33.91 1.99 -8.72
N PRO A 571 33.16 1.70 -9.79
CA PRO A 571 33.67 1.64 -11.16
C PRO A 571 34.13 3.02 -11.64
N ASP A 572 35.15 3.06 -12.48
CA ASP A 572 35.57 4.24 -13.22
C ASP A 572 35.08 4.18 -14.68
N THR A 573 34.75 5.34 -15.24
CA THR A 573 34.28 5.53 -16.61
C THR A 573 35.06 6.64 -17.31
N HIS A 574 35.48 6.43 -18.56
CA HIS A 574 36.17 7.48 -19.31
C HIS A 574 35.98 7.37 -20.82
N PHE A 575 35.83 8.52 -21.50
CA PHE A 575 35.91 8.60 -22.95
C PHE A 575 37.37 8.86 -23.35
N VAL A 576 38.08 7.82 -23.77
CA VAL A 576 39.50 7.90 -24.15
C VAL A 576 39.67 8.63 -25.48
N ALA A 577 38.81 8.34 -26.46
CA ALA A 577 38.80 9.03 -27.76
C ALA A 577 37.47 8.85 -28.48
N VAL A 578 37.02 9.89 -29.17
CA VAL A 578 35.88 9.84 -30.10
C VAL A 578 36.40 10.15 -31.50
N ARG A 579 36.08 9.31 -32.48
CA ARG A 579 36.49 9.51 -33.87
C ARG A 579 35.33 9.32 -34.83
N ILE A 580 35.27 10.16 -35.85
CA ILE A 580 34.31 10.04 -36.94
C ILE A 580 35.09 9.92 -38.24
N ASN A 581 34.90 8.81 -38.95
CA ASN A 581 35.66 8.45 -40.15
C ASN A 581 37.19 8.47 -39.92
N GLY A 582 37.62 8.02 -38.74
CA GLY A 582 39.03 7.97 -38.33
C GLY A 582 39.62 9.31 -37.87
N GLN A 583 38.89 10.43 -37.98
CA GLN A 583 39.33 11.72 -37.46
C GLN A 583 38.89 11.92 -36.01
N SER A 584 39.81 12.37 -35.16
CA SER A 584 39.51 12.70 -33.77
C SER A 584 38.52 13.86 -33.72
N VAL A 585 37.50 13.70 -32.88
CA VAL A 585 36.54 14.74 -32.52
C VAL A 585 36.82 15.07 -31.06
N GLY A 586 36.86 16.36 -30.73
CA GLY A 586 37.00 16.89 -29.38
C GLY A 586 35.64 17.19 -28.72
N PRO A 587 35.59 17.34 -27.39
CA PRO A 587 34.36 17.75 -26.71
C PRO A 587 33.85 19.08 -27.27
N CYS A 588 32.53 19.16 -27.49
CA CYS A 588 31.83 20.30 -28.08
C CYS A 588 32.20 20.63 -29.53
N GLU A 589 33.00 19.81 -30.21
CA GLU A 589 33.28 20.01 -31.64
C GLU A 589 32.09 19.61 -32.52
N THR A 590 32.01 20.22 -33.70
CA THR A 590 31.00 19.94 -34.71
C THR A 590 31.61 19.24 -35.91
N VAL A 591 30.98 18.17 -36.39
CA VAL A 591 31.37 17.48 -37.63
C VAL A 591 30.23 17.47 -38.65
N PRO A 592 30.53 17.33 -39.95
CA PRO A 592 29.49 17.13 -40.96
C PRO A 592 28.70 15.83 -40.74
N SER A 593 27.38 15.87 -41.01
CA SER A 593 26.56 14.65 -41.11
C SER A 593 26.85 13.91 -42.42
N GLY A 594 26.83 12.58 -42.42
CA GLY A 594 27.00 11.78 -43.63
C GLY A 594 27.12 10.28 -43.36
N PRO A 595 27.31 9.45 -44.41
CA PRO A 595 27.68 8.06 -44.24
C PRO A 595 29.07 7.96 -43.63
N GLY A 596 29.32 6.92 -42.86
CA GLY A 596 30.59 6.77 -42.18
C GLY A 596 30.54 5.86 -40.98
N THR A 597 31.55 6.00 -40.14
CA THR A 597 31.70 5.20 -38.91
C THR A 597 32.04 6.11 -37.75
N LEU A 598 31.33 5.90 -36.64
CA LEU A 598 31.68 6.41 -35.32
C LEU A 598 32.51 5.35 -34.61
N GLU A 599 33.67 5.75 -34.11
CA GLU A 599 34.52 4.94 -33.23
C GLU A 599 34.65 5.64 -31.88
N ILE A 600 34.37 4.93 -30.80
CA ILE A 600 34.52 5.43 -29.43
C ILE A 600 35.45 4.48 -28.68
N ASP A 601 36.62 4.97 -28.29
CA ASP A 601 37.45 4.32 -27.29
C ASP A 601 36.96 4.80 -25.91
N PHE A 602 36.53 3.87 -25.08
CA PHE A 602 36.01 4.16 -23.75
C PHE A 602 36.52 3.18 -22.70
N MET A 603 36.42 3.55 -21.44
CA MET A 603 36.77 2.73 -20.30
C MET A 603 35.55 2.53 -19.40
N ALA A 604 35.29 1.29 -19.02
CA ALA A 604 34.40 0.93 -17.92
C ALA A 604 35.13 -0.13 -17.11
N LEU A 605 35.71 0.28 -15.98
CA LEU A 605 36.70 -0.50 -15.24
C LEU A 605 36.33 -0.54 -13.76
N ASP A 606 36.44 -1.73 -13.19
CA ASP A 606 36.42 -1.95 -11.76
C ASP A 606 37.68 -2.75 -11.38
N PRO A 607 38.64 -2.16 -10.65
CA PRO A 607 39.86 -2.84 -10.26
C PRO A 607 39.64 -4.03 -9.32
N ASP A 608 38.52 -4.06 -8.56
CA ASP A 608 38.18 -5.16 -7.66
C ASP A 608 37.47 -6.32 -8.36
N GLU A 609 37.26 -6.18 -9.66
CA GLU A 609 36.68 -7.21 -10.50
C GLU A 609 35.21 -7.55 -10.17
N HIS A 610 34.43 -6.59 -9.65
CA HIS A 610 32.99 -6.76 -9.39
C HIS A 610 32.10 -5.90 -10.30
N LEU A 611 32.57 -5.62 -11.52
CA LEU A 611 31.78 -4.88 -12.51
C LEU A 611 30.51 -5.68 -12.85
N GLY A 612 29.36 -5.01 -12.79
CA GLY A 612 28.07 -5.58 -13.20
C GLY A 612 27.81 -5.38 -14.67
N GLY A 613 28.08 -4.17 -15.15
CA GLY A 613 27.91 -3.83 -16.54
C GLY A 613 28.26 -2.39 -16.86
N TYR A 614 28.09 -2.08 -18.14
CA TYR A 614 28.21 -0.73 -18.67
C TYR A 614 27.20 -0.49 -19.80
N SER A 615 26.84 0.77 -20.00
CA SER A 615 26.01 1.20 -21.12
C SER A 615 26.57 2.45 -21.77
N LEU A 616 26.26 2.62 -23.07
CA LEU A 616 26.66 3.78 -23.84
C LEU A 616 25.46 4.31 -24.64
N ILE A 617 24.97 5.48 -24.26
CA ILE A 617 23.73 6.06 -24.79
C ILE A 617 24.05 7.44 -25.37
N ALA A 618 23.49 7.77 -26.53
CA ALA A 618 23.47 9.13 -27.05
C ALA A 618 22.10 9.76 -26.78
N THR A 619 22.05 10.82 -25.98
CA THR A 619 20.87 11.67 -25.79
C THR A 619 20.92 12.88 -26.71
N TYR A 620 19.77 13.29 -27.26
CA TYR A 620 19.69 14.38 -28.24
C TYR A 620 18.28 14.95 -28.32
N GLY A 621 18.14 16.12 -28.96
CA GLY A 621 16.86 16.78 -29.17
C GLY A 621 16.08 17.01 -27.87
N LEU A 622 14.76 16.81 -27.93
CA LEU A 622 13.88 16.87 -26.76
C LEU A 622 13.47 15.45 -26.34
N ASN A 623 14.01 14.98 -25.22
CA ASN A 623 13.70 13.67 -24.62
C ASN A 623 13.96 12.48 -25.56
N GLN A 624 14.94 12.57 -26.46
CA GLN A 624 15.33 11.46 -27.33
C GLN A 624 16.64 10.82 -26.86
N SER A 625 16.74 9.50 -27.07
CA SER A 625 17.92 8.71 -26.70
C SER A 625 18.13 7.57 -27.69
N ARG A 626 19.39 7.20 -27.93
CA ARG A 626 19.77 6.06 -28.76
C ARG A 626 20.86 5.26 -28.07
N ASN A 627 20.63 3.96 -27.87
CA ASN A 627 21.63 3.09 -27.27
C ASN A 627 22.65 2.69 -28.33
N LEU A 628 23.91 3.11 -28.17
CA LEU A 628 24.93 2.91 -29.19
C LEU A 628 25.45 1.46 -29.25
N LEU A 629 25.22 0.65 -28.22
CA LEU A 629 25.69 -0.74 -28.15
C LEU A 629 24.80 -1.73 -28.91
N ASN A 630 23.55 -1.36 -29.20
CA ASN A 630 22.58 -2.26 -29.84
C ASN A 630 22.17 -1.84 -31.26
N GLN A 631 22.87 -0.86 -31.85
CA GLN A 631 22.57 -0.42 -33.21
C GLN A 631 23.00 -1.45 -34.26
N PRO A 632 22.33 -1.51 -35.42
CA PRO A 632 22.77 -2.33 -36.55
C PRO A 632 24.23 -2.04 -36.92
N GLY A 633 25.06 -3.08 -36.99
CA GLY A 633 26.48 -2.94 -37.31
C GLY A 633 27.39 -2.49 -36.15
N SER A 634 26.85 -2.34 -34.94
CA SER A 634 27.66 -2.08 -33.75
C SER A 634 28.58 -3.26 -33.47
N THR A 635 29.83 -2.97 -33.13
CA THR A 635 30.80 -3.95 -32.64
C THR A 635 31.57 -3.37 -31.48
N VAL A 636 31.74 -4.14 -30.40
CA VAL A 636 32.62 -3.77 -29.29
C VAL A 636 33.81 -4.71 -29.27
N THR A 637 35.00 -4.13 -29.27
CA THR A 637 36.27 -4.86 -29.17
C THR A 637 37.05 -4.38 -27.97
N THR A 638 37.83 -5.26 -27.35
CA THR A 638 38.73 -4.85 -26.27
C THR A 638 39.98 -4.20 -26.84
N LEU A 639 40.41 -3.09 -26.24
CA LEU A 639 41.67 -2.44 -26.61
C LEU A 639 42.89 -3.23 -26.11
N VAL A 640 42.69 -4.07 -25.09
CA VAL A 640 43.66 -5.06 -24.62
C VAL A 640 43.21 -6.45 -25.09
N PRO A 641 43.95 -7.11 -26.01
CA PRO A 641 43.57 -8.41 -26.54
C PRO A 641 43.39 -9.48 -25.45
N GLY A 642 42.38 -10.34 -25.62
CA GLY A 642 42.14 -11.50 -24.75
C GLY A 642 41.30 -11.23 -23.51
N LEU A 643 40.88 -9.98 -23.26
CA LEU A 643 39.96 -9.67 -22.16
C LEU A 643 38.48 -9.83 -22.56
N PRO A 644 37.60 -10.26 -21.63
CA PRO A 644 36.15 -10.27 -21.82
C PRO A 644 35.58 -8.85 -21.96
N SER A 645 34.85 -8.57 -23.03
CA SER A 645 34.17 -7.28 -23.22
C SER A 645 32.84 -7.19 -22.49
N GLY A 646 32.22 -8.32 -22.16
CA GLY A 646 30.85 -8.37 -21.65
C GLY A 646 29.80 -8.00 -22.68
N TRP A 647 30.18 -7.73 -23.93
CA TRP A 647 29.26 -7.33 -24.98
C TRP A 647 29.16 -8.39 -26.07
N GLN A 648 27.97 -8.59 -26.64
CA GLN A 648 27.72 -9.47 -27.77
C GLN A 648 26.84 -8.78 -28.81
N ALA A 649 26.87 -9.21 -30.07
CA ALA A 649 26.09 -8.55 -31.12
C ALA A 649 24.57 -8.62 -30.90
N ALA A 650 23.86 -7.61 -31.40
CA ALA A 650 22.40 -7.56 -31.45
C ALA A 650 21.81 -8.80 -32.16
N PRO A 651 20.57 -9.23 -31.82
CA PRO A 651 19.61 -8.56 -30.93
C PRO A 651 19.85 -8.82 -29.44
N ALA A 652 20.94 -9.50 -29.08
CA ALA A 652 21.11 -10.09 -27.76
C ALA A 652 21.75 -9.18 -26.69
N SER A 653 22.11 -7.92 -27.00
CA SER A 653 22.77 -7.04 -26.04
C SER A 653 22.42 -5.57 -26.21
N SER A 654 22.02 -4.94 -25.11
CA SER A 654 21.89 -3.49 -24.95
C SER A 654 23.00 -2.90 -24.07
N GLU A 655 23.80 -3.74 -23.43
CA GLU A 655 24.76 -3.37 -22.39
C GLU A 655 25.92 -4.35 -22.40
N GLY A 656 27.09 -3.91 -21.95
CA GLY A 656 28.12 -4.86 -21.52
C GLY A 656 27.70 -5.45 -20.17
N THR A 657 27.68 -6.78 -20.03
CA THR A 657 27.20 -7.43 -18.81
C THR A 657 28.14 -8.53 -18.32
N TYR A 658 28.13 -8.75 -17.01
CA TYR A 658 28.86 -9.82 -16.36
C TYR A 658 28.52 -11.21 -16.92
N GLY A 659 27.23 -11.49 -17.15
CA GLY A 659 26.82 -12.79 -17.71
C GLY A 659 27.42 -13.07 -19.07
N VAL A 660 27.50 -12.09 -19.97
CA VAL A 660 28.19 -12.27 -21.26
C VAL A 660 29.69 -12.39 -21.06
N ALA A 661 30.28 -11.61 -20.15
CA ALA A 661 31.70 -11.68 -19.85
C ALA A 661 32.13 -13.08 -19.38
N LEU A 662 31.30 -13.79 -18.60
CA LEU A 662 31.54 -15.17 -18.20
C LEU A 662 31.66 -16.12 -19.41
N ALA A 663 30.80 -15.97 -20.44
CA ALA A 663 30.92 -16.76 -21.67
C ALA A 663 32.14 -16.38 -22.51
N GLN A 664 32.74 -15.22 -22.26
CA GLN A 664 33.94 -14.72 -22.92
C GLN A 664 35.23 -15.00 -22.11
N GLY A 665 35.14 -15.77 -21.03
CA GLY A 665 36.30 -16.22 -20.25
C GLY A 665 36.53 -15.48 -18.93
N ALA A 666 35.61 -14.60 -18.49
CA ALA A 666 35.63 -14.12 -17.10
C ALA A 666 35.37 -15.29 -16.14
N VAL A 667 35.99 -15.27 -14.96
CA VAL A 667 35.89 -16.35 -13.97
C VAL A 667 35.06 -15.84 -12.81
N ALA A 668 33.89 -16.44 -12.54
CA ALA A 668 33.07 -16.06 -11.40
C ALA A 668 33.86 -16.14 -10.08
N PRO A 669 33.75 -15.15 -9.17
CA PRO A 669 32.89 -13.96 -9.21
C PRO A 669 33.47 -12.76 -9.98
N HIS A 670 34.59 -12.90 -10.66
CA HIS A 670 35.42 -11.80 -11.13
C HIS A 670 35.14 -11.38 -12.59
N TRP A 671 34.84 -10.10 -12.78
CA TRP A 671 34.95 -9.38 -14.03
C TRP A 671 35.28 -7.90 -13.78
N ARG A 672 36.47 -7.49 -14.21
CA ARG A 672 36.98 -6.10 -14.08
C ARG A 672 36.50 -5.13 -15.15
N GLY A 673 35.95 -5.61 -16.26
CA GLY A 673 35.79 -4.77 -17.45
C GLY A 673 37.14 -4.37 -18.07
N GLY A 674 37.26 -3.12 -18.51
CA GLY A 674 38.48 -2.63 -19.16
C GLY A 674 38.25 -1.44 -20.09
N SER A 675 39.13 -1.34 -21.09
CA SER A 675 39.02 -0.34 -22.16
C SER A 675 38.60 -1.00 -23.45
N PHE A 676 37.65 -0.37 -24.14
CA PHE A 676 36.91 -0.93 -25.25
C PHE A 676 36.86 0.07 -26.41
N ARG A 677 36.73 -0.45 -27.63
CA ARG A 677 36.35 0.31 -28.82
C ARG A 677 34.97 -0.11 -29.28
N LEU A 678 34.01 0.81 -29.25
CA LEU A 678 32.78 0.70 -30.00
C LEU A 678 33.01 1.20 -31.42
N THR A 679 32.56 0.44 -32.42
CA THR A 679 32.46 0.86 -33.81
C THR A 679 31.01 0.72 -34.26
N VAL A 680 30.40 1.79 -34.77
CA VAL A 680 28.99 1.82 -35.20
C VAL A 680 28.83 2.68 -36.46
N PRO A 681 27.95 2.32 -37.42
CA PRO A 681 27.65 3.18 -38.56
C PRO A 681 27.16 4.56 -38.10
N LEU A 682 27.68 5.63 -38.71
CA LEU A 682 27.42 7.00 -38.25
C LEU A 682 25.94 7.37 -38.30
N THR A 683 25.22 6.93 -39.34
CA THR A 683 23.77 7.13 -39.51
C THR A 683 22.94 6.33 -38.49
N GLU A 684 23.51 5.26 -37.94
CA GLU A 684 22.88 4.47 -36.87
C GLU A 684 23.22 5.02 -35.48
N ALA A 685 24.34 5.74 -35.30
CA ALA A 685 24.59 6.47 -34.06
C ALA A 685 23.79 7.77 -34.00
N PHE A 686 23.77 8.52 -35.10
CA PHE A 686 23.25 9.88 -35.19
C PHE A 686 22.24 9.98 -36.35
N PRO A 687 20.94 9.74 -36.09
CA PRO A 687 19.93 9.63 -37.15
C PRO A 687 19.62 10.96 -37.84
N GLU A 688 19.80 12.08 -37.15
CA GLU A 688 19.51 13.41 -37.69
C GLU A 688 20.56 14.45 -37.26
N PRO A 689 20.70 15.56 -38.01
CA PRO A 689 21.56 16.65 -37.58
C PRO A 689 21.15 17.22 -36.21
N CYS A 690 22.00 17.07 -35.18
CA CYS A 690 21.71 17.51 -33.82
C CYS A 690 22.98 17.68 -32.97
N CYS A 691 22.81 18.24 -31.78
CA CYS A 691 23.79 18.13 -30.70
C CYS A 691 23.50 16.85 -29.92
N TYR A 692 24.51 16.01 -29.76
CA TYR A 692 24.44 14.74 -29.06
C TYR A 692 25.27 14.80 -27.79
N GLN A 693 24.71 14.27 -26.70
CA GLN A 693 25.45 13.97 -25.48
C GLN A 693 25.59 12.46 -25.37
N LEU A 694 26.83 11.98 -25.35
CA LEU A 694 27.16 10.59 -25.09
C LEU A 694 27.26 10.40 -23.58
N GLU A 695 26.56 9.41 -23.06
CA GLU A 695 26.54 9.01 -21.65
C GLU A 695 27.11 7.61 -21.53
N LEU A 696 28.27 7.50 -20.86
CA LEU A 696 28.89 6.24 -20.51
C LEU A 696 28.64 5.97 -19.03
N ARG A 697 27.93 4.88 -18.74
CA ARG A 697 27.61 4.47 -17.37
C ARG A 697 28.27 3.14 -17.08
N ALA A 698 28.77 2.97 -15.86
CA ALA A 698 29.23 1.69 -15.34
C ALA A 698 28.73 1.49 -13.90
N TRP A 699 28.48 0.25 -13.53
CA TRP A 699 27.97 -0.11 -12.21
C TRP A 699 28.64 -1.35 -11.62
N LYS A 700 28.94 -1.29 -10.32
CA LYS A 700 29.40 -2.41 -9.49
C LYS A 700 28.22 -3.29 -9.09
N ARG A 701 28.49 -4.58 -8.87
CA ARG A 701 27.45 -5.54 -8.41
C ARG A 701 27.23 -5.54 -6.90
N THR A 702 27.99 -4.78 -6.14
CA THR A 702 27.89 -4.69 -4.67
C THR A 702 26.45 -4.45 -4.21
N VAL A 703 26.04 -5.14 -3.15
CA VAL A 703 24.81 -4.86 -2.38
C VAL A 703 25.17 -3.79 -1.35
N VAL A 704 24.74 -2.56 -1.56
CA VAL A 704 25.19 -1.40 -0.77
C VAL A 704 24.11 -0.98 0.20
N SER A 705 24.39 -0.97 1.50
CA SER A 705 23.40 -0.60 2.53
C SER A 705 22.07 -1.35 2.38
N CYS A 706 22.18 -2.65 2.10
CA CYS A 706 21.08 -3.55 1.77
C CYS A 706 20.23 -3.19 0.53
N SER A 707 20.70 -2.26 -0.30
CA SER A 707 20.11 -1.95 -1.61
C SER A 707 20.82 -2.75 -2.71
N GLY A 708 20.01 -3.39 -3.55
CA GLY A 708 20.47 -4.08 -4.74
C GLY A 708 20.60 -3.19 -5.97
N ASN A 709 20.33 -1.87 -5.87
CA ASN A 709 20.06 -0.96 -6.99
C ASN A 709 21.31 -0.29 -7.60
N TYR A 710 22.48 -0.89 -7.42
CA TYR A 710 23.74 -0.44 -8.02
C TYR A 710 24.17 0.96 -7.59
N ASP A 711 24.12 1.22 -6.28
CA ASP A 711 24.47 2.52 -5.70
C ASP A 711 25.95 2.88 -5.94
N HIS A 712 26.81 1.86 -6.13
CA HIS A 712 28.16 2.03 -6.65
C HIS A 712 28.13 2.07 -8.18
N ARG A 713 28.03 3.28 -8.73
CA ARG A 713 28.04 3.57 -10.17
C ARG A 713 28.83 4.84 -10.48
N ASN A 714 29.20 4.99 -11.74
CA ASN A 714 29.83 6.21 -12.25
C ASN A 714 29.32 6.56 -13.66
N LEU A 715 29.49 7.82 -14.04
CA LEU A 715 28.97 8.39 -15.29
C LEU A 715 30.01 9.34 -15.88
N SER A 716 30.31 9.17 -17.16
CA SER A 716 31.05 10.15 -17.95
C SER A 716 30.18 10.64 -19.09
N GLU A 717 30.26 11.93 -19.39
CA GLU A 717 29.51 12.59 -20.45
C GLU A 717 30.46 13.18 -21.49
N TYR A 718 30.05 13.14 -22.76
CA TYR A 718 30.81 13.70 -23.87
C TYR A 718 29.87 14.30 -24.90
N THR A 719 30.00 15.60 -25.19
CA THR A 719 29.10 16.29 -26.12
C THR A 719 29.77 16.53 -27.47
N LEU A 720 29.04 16.37 -28.57
CA LEU A 720 29.48 16.76 -29.91
C LEU A 720 28.28 17.19 -30.78
N GLY A 721 28.55 18.01 -31.79
CA GLY A 721 27.59 18.37 -32.83
C GLY A 721 27.79 17.53 -34.09
N VAL A 722 26.71 17.03 -34.69
CA VAL A 722 26.75 16.28 -35.95
C VAL A 722 25.78 16.90 -36.93
N GLY A 723 26.27 17.42 -38.06
CA GLY A 723 25.46 18.08 -39.07
C GLY A 723 24.88 19.44 -38.68
N VAL A 724 25.24 19.96 -37.51
CA VAL A 724 24.84 21.30 -37.04
C VAL A 724 25.88 22.33 -37.51
N CYS A 725 25.42 23.49 -37.99
CA CYS A 725 26.32 24.61 -38.28
C CYS A 725 26.80 25.23 -36.95
N PRO A 726 28.09 25.56 -36.81
CA PRO A 726 28.65 26.17 -35.60
C PRO A 726 28.03 27.53 -35.27
#